data_AF-A0A832DVE0-F1
#
_entry.id   AF-A0A832DVE0-F1
#
_cell.length_a   1.000
_cell.length_b   1.000
_cell.length_c   1.000
_cell.angle_alpha   90.00
_cell.angle_beta   90.00
_cell.angle_gamma   90.00
#
_symmetry.space_group_name_H-M   'P 1'
#
loop_
_entity.id
_entity.type
_entity.pdbx_description
1 polymer ?
#
loop_
_entity_poly.entity_id
_entity_poly.type
_entity_poly.pdbx_seq_one_letter_code
_entity_poly.pdbx_strand_id
1 'polypeptide(L)'
;LLTIFVASLISQAVLSSPSNQALFNIDVNRLEKIIEDVSAFGSRMTGYEGYYKTLDYLSSFFSSELGLTPIKHTYQVLVPLEKETYIEILSPYQARIKAYALYPNSVNPSSTPPEGIKGELVYVGAGKFSDFDGKKIDGNIVAMDFNSMDNWLKAANLGAKAVIFIEPETTTYQECNTKFLDTPINFPRVYVKKTDWEMLKDAKEIKLVSIVQWKQINATNLIVEFKGTENPDEIVILSTHFDSWSVVPALANSRTELIPVALLMEYARYLKAHPPKYTVLMVFFSGHWQALAGAREFVEDYFFSDEVQSGKKTILGQINFDLMASDSDGLQFLHASYYTTYGGNSMHGGGFPVRLSWFMTEINSIINKTADFIKANFGTSNPTSIISIYFSPTGFWGTEPIPYMLDSEPASISGVPAFSITTRRSSRVYVGIPTSDARYADVRKISPLLQLALYITDSLLRTEWKIDKASIKPTRFDLTSARGYPGYATFFGKVVTYNYKKGWYDPVPNAIVEARLVTSTYKLNKIIIKADKEGRFIIHGIPIAGAGAGGGTTIPFSQWVVRAWVFSEDGKILMATDLGQFGMQNFPQIIIVLHPYENVTTVVAKVASIEVYDLDIPGILTTPSLIDPRTGYFDMWRAQLAILMPFDILTKSMPISYGYYCNGWEPVALVWVQPELRFTVVGYTSTAQQGGQTSTGGGQVFLLLTNSTEDNTEGYGYYLHYGEMLKVRFSALETAKSFYYVSYGRYSEFIAKHVGSPSADVTLKKSGEYILKAEESLRTFKYSDAYTYALIARAYAYKAYSVEVMPLVNDAARSILFMFLIIILGGFFLEKITVHSQGPKRLAAISIFAGIFLAIYGSIHPAFGVMSNISLGLIGSLIMIILIVVVVILLSEGEDVRKNIERKVLGVHRVEVSRLDTTMIAFSLGSEYIRRRPLRAILMFITMITMIMAITSFTSLTPARISLPVAKYGFTPTVNEILVKLGRGVPPNILSDKVITILETFAAGKYYVLPRAWVYGPLDRGLMAVAFVVKSPAGKNATVPALLGITPEEFDLIYKNATLGSGILLENANHAVISKSLAQNLSVTIGDTIYIAGEEYIVTGLIDYPQAVESITEADGFTPLPANPAFFATLSKDQAVAAQAGATPPNLGVSSVI
;
A
#
# COMPACT_ATOMS: atom_id res chain seq x y z
N LEU A 1 -63.60 -18.19 47.18
CA LEU A 1 -62.83 -17.17 47.92
C LEU A 1 -61.69 -17.74 48.79
N LEU A 2 -61.20 -18.97 48.57
CA LEU A 2 -59.97 -19.45 49.23
C LEU A 2 -59.37 -20.66 48.49
N THR A 3 -59.03 -20.54 47.19
CA THR A 3 -58.39 -21.64 46.44
C THR A 3 -57.67 -21.20 45.16
N ILE A 4 -57.24 -19.92 45.08
CA ILE A 4 -56.51 -19.39 43.91
C ILE A 4 -55.14 -18.80 44.31
N PHE A 5 -54.82 -18.69 45.60
CA PHE A 5 -53.63 -17.98 46.09
C PHE A 5 -52.42 -18.85 46.50
N VAL A 6 -52.44 -20.17 46.28
CA VAL A 6 -51.34 -21.08 46.68
C VAL A 6 -50.61 -21.72 45.48
N ALA A 7 -51.09 -21.52 44.25
CA ALA A 7 -50.46 -22.10 43.06
C ALA A 7 -49.43 -21.18 42.36
N SER A 8 -49.27 -19.90 42.75
CA SER A 8 -48.32 -18.99 42.09
C SER A 8 -46.98 -18.82 42.81
N LEU A 9 -46.72 -19.57 43.90
CA LEU A 9 -45.51 -19.44 44.73
C LEU A 9 -44.59 -20.67 44.73
N ILE A 10 -44.87 -21.69 43.90
CA ILE A 10 -44.05 -22.93 43.81
C ILE A 10 -43.48 -23.17 42.39
N SER A 11 -43.74 -22.30 41.41
CA SER A 11 -43.12 -22.40 40.07
C SER A 11 -41.77 -21.68 39.92
N GLN A 12 -41.14 -21.24 41.01
CA GLN A 12 -39.81 -20.60 41.01
C GLN A 12 -38.68 -21.48 41.57
N ALA A 13 -38.91 -22.77 41.77
CA ALA A 13 -37.85 -23.69 42.16
C ALA A 13 -37.95 -25.00 41.36
N VAL A 14 -36.80 -25.43 40.86
CA VAL A 14 -36.52 -26.76 40.29
C VAL A 14 -36.88 -26.95 38.80
N LEU A 15 -36.05 -26.38 37.93
CA LEU A 15 -35.53 -27.07 36.75
C LEU A 15 -34.02 -27.30 36.95
N SER A 16 -33.69 -28.15 37.91
CA SER A 16 -32.34 -28.70 38.05
C SER A 16 -32.25 -29.96 37.18
N SER A 17 -31.80 -29.82 35.93
CA SER A 17 -31.16 -30.93 35.23
C SER A 17 -29.70 -31.04 35.72
N PRO A 18 -29.13 -32.26 35.86
CA PRO A 18 -27.81 -32.43 36.42
C PRO A 18 -26.74 -32.30 35.33
N SER A 19 -26.22 -31.09 35.09
CA SER A 19 -24.87 -30.82 34.55
C SER A 19 -24.49 -29.33 34.57
N ASN A 20 -24.85 -28.56 35.61
CA ASN A 20 -24.54 -27.13 35.68
C ASN A 20 -23.28 -26.85 36.52
N GLN A 21 -22.12 -26.70 35.88
CA GLN A 21 -21.22 -25.61 36.29
C GLN A 21 -21.99 -24.32 35.96
N ALA A 22 -22.50 -23.63 36.98
CA ALA A 22 -23.27 -22.41 36.78
C ALA A 22 -22.42 -21.40 36.00
N LEU A 23 -22.89 -20.98 34.83
CA LEU A 23 -22.29 -19.90 34.04
C LEU A 23 -22.03 -18.69 34.94
N PHE A 24 -20.80 -18.18 34.96
CA PHE A 24 -20.49 -16.92 35.65
C PHE A 24 -21.40 -15.81 35.11
N ASN A 25 -22.21 -15.22 35.98
CA ASN A 25 -23.12 -14.16 35.59
C ASN A 25 -22.40 -12.81 35.64
N ILE A 26 -22.23 -12.18 34.47
CA ILE A 26 -21.56 -10.88 34.34
C ILE A 26 -22.46 -9.76 34.89
N ASP A 27 -21.91 -8.88 35.74
CA ASP A 27 -22.59 -7.65 36.16
C ASP A 27 -22.48 -6.56 35.09
N VAL A 28 -23.48 -6.49 34.22
CA VAL A 28 -23.53 -5.53 33.10
C VAL A 28 -23.45 -4.08 33.56
N ASN A 29 -24.07 -3.72 34.69
CA ASN A 29 -24.04 -2.34 35.19
C ASN A 29 -22.61 -1.92 35.58
N ARG A 30 -21.82 -2.88 36.06
CA ARG A 30 -20.44 -2.67 36.46
C ARG A 30 -19.52 -2.46 35.26
N LEU A 31 -19.73 -3.26 34.21
CA LEU A 31 -19.04 -3.06 32.93
C LEU A 31 -19.36 -1.68 32.33
N GLU A 32 -20.64 -1.30 32.28
CA GLU A 32 -21.07 0.02 31.79
C GLU A 32 -20.37 1.15 32.57
N LYS A 33 -20.35 1.05 33.90
CA LYS A 33 -19.71 2.04 34.76
C LYS A 33 -18.20 2.14 34.53
N ILE A 34 -17.49 1.01 34.41
CA ILE A 34 -16.05 1.00 34.13
C ILE A 34 -15.76 1.72 32.80
N ILE A 35 -16.55 1.40 31.76
CA ILE A 35 -16.37 2.01 30.43
C ILE A 35 -16.66 3.52 30.49
N GLU A 36 -17.70 3.94 31.20
CA GLU A 36 -18.04 5.35 31.39
C GLU A 36 -16.91 6.10 32.12
N ASP A 37 -16.50 5.61 33.29
CA ASP A 37 -15.45 6.20 34.13
C ASP A 37 -14.12 6.33 33.36
N VAL A 38 -13.68 5.25 32.71
CA VAL A 38 -12.39 5.21 32.01
C VAL A 38 -12.41 6.01 30.70
N SER A 39 -13.54 6.05 29.97
CA SER A 39 -13.66 6.87 28.77
C SER A 39 -13.62 8.37 29.04
N ALA A 40 -13.99 8.79 30.26
CA ALA A 40 -13.94 10.19 30.69
C ALA A 40 -12.52 10.71 30.98
N PHE A 41 -11.51 9.83 31.08
CA PHE A 41 -10.12 10.23 31.35
C PHE A 41 -9.44 10.96 30.18
N GLY A 42 -10.07 11.01 29.01
CA GLY A 42 -9.52 11.60 27.79
C GLY A 42 -8.77 10.58 26.93
N SER A 43 -7.80 11.04 26.13
CA SER A 43 -7.05 10.15 25.25
C SER A 43 -6.23 9.11 26.01
N ARG A 44 -6.44 7.84 25.65
CA ARG A 44 -5.69 6.68 26.13
C ARG A 44 -4.65 6.19 25.12
N MET A 45 -4.33 7.00 24.11
CA MET A 45 -3.14 6.71 23.31
C MET A 45 -1.91 6.71 24.22
N THR A 46 -1.04 5.72 24.07
CA THR A 46 0.14 5.53 24.94
C THR A 46 0.93 6.83 25.08
N GLY A 47 1.15 7.26 26.32
CA GLY A 47 1.85 8.51 26.65
C GLY A 47 0.98 9.76 26.85
N TYR A 48 -0.31 9.70 26.53
CA TYR A 48 -1.26 10.78 26.85
C TYR A 48 -1.79 10.64 28.29
N GLU A 49 -2.42 11.70 28.82
CA GLU A 49 -2.85 11.74 30.22
C GLU A 49 -3.87 10.65 30.57
N GLY A 50 -4.83 10.37 29.68
CA GLY A 50 -5.86 9.34 29.90
C GLY A 50 -5.29 7.93 29.96
N TYR A 51 -4.17 7.67 29.28
CA TYR A 51 -3.43 6.41 29.37
C TYR A 51 -2.92 6.16 30.80
N TYR A 52 -2.25 7.16 31.40
CA TYR A 52 -1.72 7.05 32.76
C TYR A 52 -2.84 6.93 33.81
N LYS A 53 -3.92 7.72 33.67
CA LYS A 53 -5.11 7.61 34.54
C LYS A 53 -5.75 6.22 34.47
N THR A 54 -5.80 5.62 33.29
CA THR A 54 -6.32 4.25 33.11
C THR A 54 -5.44 3.22 33.78
N LEU A 55 -4.11 3.34 33.63
CA LEU A 55 -3.16 2.46 34.31
C LEU A 55 -3.27 2.54 35.84
N ASP A 56 -3.45 3.75 36.39
CA ASP A 56 -3.64 3.96 37.82
C ASP A 56 -4.99 3.43 38.31
N TYR A 57 -6.05 3.58 37.50
CA TYR A 57 -7.36 2.99 37.78
C TYR A 57 -7.29 1.46 37.83
N LEU A 58 -6.68 0.82 36.83
CA LEU A 58 -6.46 -0.62 36.81
C LEU A 58 -5.62 -1.09 38.01
N SER A 59 -4.51 -0.40 38.28
CA SER A 59 -3.64 -0.71 39.43
C SER A 59 -4.41 -0.62 40.76
N SER A 60 -5.25 0.40 40.91
CA SER A 60 -6.06 0.63 42.11
C SER A 60 -7.15 -0.42 42.27
N PHE A 61 -7.79 -0.84 41.18
CA PHE A 61 -8.76 -1.93 41.18
C PHE A 61 -8.14 -3.23 41.72
N PHE A 62 -7.01 -3.67 41.16
CA PHE A 62 -6.38 -4.92 41.60
C PHE A 62 -5.82 -4.84 43.02
N SER A 63 -5.21 -3.72 43.40
CA SER A 63 -4.61 -3.55 44.73
C SER A 63 -5.62 -3.28 45.84
N SER A 64 -6.46 -2.26 45.68
CA SER A 64 -7.34 -1.78 46.74
C SER A 64 -8.65 -2.56 46.82
N GLU A 65 -9.23 -2.94 45.69
CA GLU A 65 -10.49 -3.70 45.67
C GLU A 65 -10.24 -5.21 45.78
N LEU A 66 -9.28 -5.74 45.03
CA LEU A 66 -8.98 -7.17 45.02
C LEU A 66 -7.82 -7.59 45.93
N GLY A 67 -7.09 -6.69 46.58
CA GLY A 67 -5.99 -7.08 47.48
C GLY A 67 -4.89 -7.90 46.80
N LEU A 68 -4.78 -7.81 45.46
CA LEU A 68 -3.74 -8.45 44.66
C LEU A 68 -2.62 -7.45 44.40
N THR A 69 -1.38 -7.92 44.28
CA THR A 69 -0.25 -7.03 43.97
C THR A 69 0.03 -7.07 42.46
N PRO A 70 -0.42 -6.07 41.68
CA PRO A 70 -0.11 -6.03 40.26
C PRO A 70 1.37 -5.73 40.03
N ILE A 71 1.97 -6.42 39.05
CA ILE A 71 3.34 -6.20 38.59
C ILE A 71 3.30 -5.20 37.43
N LYS A 72 4.05 -4.10 37.57
CA LYS A 72 4.21 -3.08 36.52
C LYS A 72 5.40 -3.43 35.64
N HIS A 73 5.15 -3.97 34.45
CA HIS A 73 6.18 -4.30 33.47
C HIS A 73 6.42 -3.11 32.55
N THR A 74 7.59 -2.47 32.68
CA THR A 74 7.89 -1.19 32.03
C THR A 74 8.89 -1.38 30.88
N TYR A 75 8.60 -0.76 29.74
CA TYR A 75 9.43 -0.83 28.54
C TYR A 75 9.46 0.53 27.82
N GLN A 76 10.42 0.72 26.92
CA GLN A 76 10.56 1.97 26.18
C GLN A 76 9.86 1.89 24.82
N VAL A 77 9.07 2.91 24.50
CA VAL A 77 8.39 3.03 23.21
C VAL A 77 8.45 4.46 22.70
N LEU A 78 8.56 4.63 21.39
CA LEU A 78 8.52 5.93 20.74
C LEU A 78 7.08 6.25 20.35
N VAL A 79 6.57 7.39 20.82
CA VAL A 79 5.19 7.82 20.56
C VAL A 79 5.16 9.26 20.04
N PRO A 80 4.23 9.61 19.15
CA PRO A 80 4.03 10.98 18.73
C PRO A 80 3.17 11.71 19.78
N LEU A 81 3.78 12.65 20.49
CA LEU A 81 3.07 13.48 21.47
C LEU A 81 2.86 14.88 20.94
N GLU A 82 1.60 15.32 21.02
CA GLU A 82 1.22 16.71 20.86
C GLU A 82 1.71 17.51 22.07
N LYS A 83 2.58 18.49 21.82
CA LYS A 83 3.04 19.42 22.86
C LYS A 83 2.13 20.65 22.94
N GLU A 84 1.85 21.25 21.79
CA GLU A 84 1.02 22.46 21.70
C GLU A 84 0.41 22.55 20.29
N THR A 85 -0.92 22.63 20.23
CA THR A 85 -1.66 22.84 18.98
C THR A 85 -2.80 23.84 19.20
N TYR A 86 -2.78 24.95 18.47
CA TYR A 86 -3.82 25.98 18.54
C TYR A 86 -3.87 26.81 17.27
N ILE A 87 -5.00 27.51 17.10
CA ILE A 87 -5.21 28.49 16.05
C ILE A 87 -5.44 29.84 16.72
N GLU A 88 -4.69 30.85 16.30
CA GLU A 88 -4.85 32.23 16.72
C GLU A 88 -5.43 33.05 15.58
N ILE A 89 -6.60 33.64 15.80
CA ILE A 89 -7.24 34.54 14.84
C ILE A 89 -6.55 35.90 14.95
N LEU A 90 -6.06 36.41 13.82
CA LEU A 90 -5.38 37.71 13.74
C LEU A 90 -6.33 38.81 13.25
N SER A 91 -7.34 38.45 12.45
CA SER A 91 -8.33 39.36 11.86
C SER A 91 -9.63 38.59 11.56
N PRO A 92 -10.83 39.17 11.78
CA PRO A 92 -11.10 40.57 12.20
C PRO A 92 -11.06 40.81 13.71
N TYR A 93 -10.92 39.79 14.54
CA TYR A 93 -10.77 39.89 16.00
C TYR A 93 -9.66 38.96 16.48
N GLN A 94 -9.21 39.14 17.72
CA GLN A 94 -8.21 38.26 18.33
C GLN A 94 -8.88 37.22 19.22
N ALA A 95 -8.66 35.96 18.91
CA ALA A 95 -9.07 34.83 19.74
C ALA A 95 -8.11 33.67 19.55
N ARG A 96 -7.94 32.85 20.58
CA ARG A 96 -7.18 31.60 20.51
C ARG A 96 -8.14 30.43 20.66
N ILE A 97 -8.12 29.54 19.67
CA ILE A 97 -8.97 28.37 19.57
C ILE A 97 -8.11 27.12 19.71
N LYS A 98 -8.59 26.15 20.48
CA LYS A 98 -7.93 24.86 20.61
C LYS A 98 -8.06 24.08 19.30
N ALA A 99 -6.96 23.48 18.87
CA ALA A 99 -6.95 22.55 17.75
C ALA A 99 -6.18 21.30 18.17
N TYR A 100 -6.32 20.24 17.39
CA TYR A 100 -5.70 18.94 17.69
C TYR A 100 -4.90 18.48 16.47
N ALA A 101 -3.66 18.04 16.67
CA ALA A 101 -2.83 17.55 15.57
C ALA A 101 -3.35 16.19 15.07
N LEU A 102 -3.27 15.97 13.76
CA LEU A 102 -3.49 14.63 13.20
C LEU A 102 -2.24 13.76 13.34
N TYR A 103 -2.43 12.44 13.23
CA TYR A 103 -1.38 11.44 13.26
C TYR A 103 -0.28 11.76 12.22
N PRO A 104 1.01 11.51 12.54
CA PRO A 104 2.14 11.70 11.64
C PRO A 104 1.97 11.05 10.26
N ASN A 105 2.64 11.61 9.25
CA ASN A 105 2.86 10.93 7.97
C ASN A 105 4.06 9.99 8.10
N SER A 106 3.81 8.70 8.33
CA SER A 106 4.85 7.74 8.71
C SER A 106 5.70 8.33 9.85
N VAL A 107 6.99 8.52 9.63
CA VAL A 107 7.95 9.07 10.59
C VAL A 107 7.96 10.59 10.66
N ASN A 108 7.34 11.31 9.71
CA ASN A 108 7.33 12.77 9.71
C ASN A 108 6.18 13.29 10.59
N PRO A 109 6.48 14.03 11.69
CA PRO A 109 5.46 14.54 12.60
C PRO A 109 4.57 15.63 11.99
N SER A 110 4.92 16.18 10.82
CA SER A 110 4.17 17.24 10.13
C SER A 110 3.94 18.48 11.03
N SER A 111 4.95 18.86 11.79
CA SER A 111 4.88 20.02 12.70
C SER A 111 5.02 21.34 11.95
N THR A 112 4.41 22.40 12.49
CA THR A 112 4.73 23.76 12.09
C THR A 112 6.09 24.17 12.65
N PRO A 113 6.75 25.19 12.09
CA PRO A 113 7.79 25.91 12.81
C PRO A 113 7.28 26.39 14.19
N PRO A 114 8.14 26.51 15.21
CA PRO A 114 7.73 26.95 16.55
C PRO A 114 7.02 28.32 16.56
N GLU A 115 7.40 29.22 15.65
CA GLU A 115 6.78 30.52 15.46
C GLU A 115 5.38 30.47 14.83
N GLY A 116 4.94 29.30 14.34
CA GLY A 116 3.68 29.08 13.66
C GLY A 116 3.66 29.52 12.19
N ILE A 117 2.61 29.12 11.49
CA ILE A 117 2.37 29.46 10.08
C ILE A 117 1.23 30.47 9.99
N LYS A 118 1.44 31.57 9.26
CA LYS A 118 0.41 32.57 8.98
C LYS A 118 -0.12 32.46 7.55
N GLY A 119 -1.41 32.73 7.37
CA GLY A 119 -2.07 32.80 6.08
C GLY A 119 -3.55 33.15 6.21
N GLU A 120 -4.19 33.45 5.09
CA GLU A 120 -5.65 33.61 5.06
C GLU A 120 -6.32 32.25 5.25
N LEU A 121 -7.47 32.25 5.92
CA LEU A 121 -8.31 31.06 6.09
C LEU A 121 -9.24 30.90 4.89
N VAL A 122 -9.17 29.76 4.21
CA VAL A 122 -9.98 29.48 3.01
C VAL A 122 -10.79 28.21 3.22
N TYR A 123 -12.12 28.32 3.35
CA TYR A 123 -13.02 27.17 3.44
C TYR A 123 -13.33 26.58 2.06
N VAL A 124 -13.20 25.25 1.90
CA VAL A 124 -13.36 24.56 0.61
C VAL A 124 -14.31 23.36 0.66
N GLY A 125 -15.23 23.30 1.64
CA GLY A 125 -16.21 22.20 1.73
C GLY A 125 -15.54 20.83 1.75
N ALA A 126 -15.92 19.94 0.83
CA ALA A 126 -15.36 18.59 0.70
C ALA A 126 -14.00 18.54 -0.04
N GLY A 127 -13.50 19.65 -0.58
CA GLY A 127 -12.21 19.71 -1.28
C GLY A 127 -12.22 19.08 -2.68
N LYS A 128 -13.35 19.14 -3.40
CA LYS A 128 -13.36 18.88 -4.85
C LYS A 128 -12.63 20.02 -5.57
N PHE A 129 -12.09 19.79 -6.76
CA PHE A 129 -11.37 20.85 -7.50
C PHE A 129 -12.25 22.10 -7.74
N SER A 130 -13.54 21.91 -7.97
CA SER A 130 -14.54 22.97 -8.06
C SER A 130 -14.63 23.84 -6.81
N ASP A 131 -14.39 23.28 -5.62
CA ASP A 131 -14.53 24.00 -4.35
C ASP A 131 -13.36 24.96 -4.10
N PHE A 132 -12.25 24.80 -4.83
CA PHE A 132 -11.11 25.71 -4.82
C PHE A 132 -11.25 26.85 -5.84
N ASP A 133 -12.18 26.74 -6.79
CA ASP A 133 -12.30 27.71 -7.89
C ASP A 133 -12.59 29.13 -7.36
N GLY A 134 -11.90 30.12 -7.92
CA GLY A 134 -11.98 31.52 -7.53
C GLY A 134 -11.30 31.86 -6.19
N LYS A 135 -10.63 30.91 -5.53
CA LYS A 135 -9.97 31.12 -4.23
C LYS A 135 -8.45 31.04 -4.36
N LYS A 136 -7.70 31.92 -3.69
CA LYS A 136 -6.24 31.84 -3.69
C LYS A 136 -5.76 30.82 -2.65
N ILE A 137 -5.32 29.65 -3.11
CA ILE A 137 -4.89 28.55 -2.22
C ILE A 137 -3.40 28.62 -1.89
N ASP A 138 -2.56 28.97 -2.86
CA ASP A 138 -1.11 29.03 -2.66
C ASP A 138 -0.73 30.03 -1.57
N GLY A 139 0.00 29.54 -0.56
CA GLY A 139 0.48 30.33 0.57
C GLY A 139 -0.55 30.57 1.68
N ASN A 140 -1.76 30.03 1.56
CA ASN A 140 -2.85 30.18 2.53
C ASN A 140 -3.15 28.88 3.31
N ILE A 141 -4.04 28.95 4.30
CA ILE A 141 -4.43 27.82 5.15
C ILE A 141 -5.86 27.40 4.79
N VAL A 142 -6.06 26.11 4.51
CA VAL A 142 -7.33 25.60 4.01
C VAL A 142 -8.13 24.98 5.16
N ALA A 143 -9.41 25.34 5.28
CA ALA A 143 -10.38 24.63 6.11
C ALA A 143 -11.26 23.72 5.23
N MET A 144 -11.48 22.49 5.68
CA MET A 144 -12.16 21.46 4.90
C MET A 144 -12.98 20.54 5.81
N ASP A 145 -14.06 19.99 5.29
CA ASP A 145 -14.87 19.00 5.99
C ASP A 145 -14.03 17.73 6.21
N PHE A 146 -14.14 17.10 7.39
CA PHE A 146 -13.36 15.89 7.68
C PHE A 146 -13.69 14.73 6.75
N ASN A 147 -14.97 14.55 6.40
CA ASN A 147 -15.42 13.47 5.49
C ASN A 147 -15.18 13.85 4.02
N SER A 148 -13.91 13.92 3.64
CA SER A 148 -13.41 14.35 2.34
C SER A 148 -12.36 13.41 1.74
N MET A 149 -12.20 12.21 2.31
CA MET A 149 -11.17 11.24 1.96
C MET A 149 -9.77 11.88 1.88
N ASP A 150 -9.02 11.66 0.80
CA ASP A 150 -7.68 12.17 0.57
C ASP A 150 -7.64 13.52 -0.16
N ASN A 151 -8.77 14.23 -0.29
CA ASN A 151 -8.85 15.52 -1.00
C ASN A 151 -7.94 16.61 -0.42
N TRP A 152 -7.50 16.48 0.84
CA TRP A 152 -6.50 17.38 1.43
C TRP A 152 -5.16 17.37 0.66
N LEU A 153 -4.85 16.28 -0.06
CA LEU A 153 -3.70 16.22 -0.96
C LEU A 153 -3.84 17.17 -2.15
N LYS A 154 -5.07 17.44 -2.61
CA LYS A 154 -5.33 18.46 -3.64
C LYS A 154 -4.97 19.84 -3.11
N ALA A 155 -5.37 20.17 -1.88
CA ALA A 155 -4.98 21.42 -1.23
C ALA A 155 -3.45 21.55 -1.10
N ALA A 156 -2.76 20.47 -0.69
CA ALA A 156 -1.30 20.43 -0.63
C ALA A 156 -0.64 20.63 -2.00
N ASN A 157 -1.14 19.95 -3.05
CA ASN A 157 -0.67 20.07 -4.43
C ASN A 157 -0.87 21.49 -5.01
N LEU A 158 -1.92 22.19 -4.56
CA LEU A 158 -2.21 23.60 -4.93
C LEU A 158 -1.38 24.63 -4.13
N GLY A 159 -0.54 24.20 -3.18
CA GLY A 159 0.35 25.08 -2.43
C GLY A 159 -0.22 25.61 -1.11
N ALA A 160 -1.29 25.01 -0.57
CA ALA A 160 -1.72 25.30 0.79
C ALA A 160 -0.57 25.06 1.78
N LYS A 161 -0.51 25.84 2.86
CA LYS A 161 0.51 25.66 3.89
C LYS A 161 0.13 24.62 4.95
N ALA A 162 -1.17 24.44 5.17
CA ALA A 162 -1.74 23.49 6.13
C ALA A 162 -3.23 23.25 5.83
N VAL A 163 -3.80 22.20 6.41
CA VAL A 163 -5.25 21.92 6.40
C VAL A 163 -5.82 21.86 7.83
N ILE A 164 -6.98 22.48 8.01
CA ILE A 164 -7.80 22.42 9.21
C ILE A 164 -9.06 21.60 8.87
N PHE A 165 -9.21 20.45 9.51
CA PHE A 165 -10.39 19.60 9.36
C PHE A 165 -11.47 19.96 10.38
N ILE A 166 -12.70 20.04 9.92
CA ILE A 166 -13.88 20.35 10.73
C ILE A 166 -14.55 19.05 11.17
N GLU A 167 -14.80 18.91 12.47
CA GLU A 167 -15.52 17.78 13.07
C GLU A 167 -16.84 17.46 12.33
N PRO A 168 -17.01 16.23 11.83
CA PRO A 168 -18.27 15.80 11.23
C PRO A 168 -19.23 15.27 12.32
N GLU A 169 -20.50 15.09 11.97
CA GLU A 169 -21.48 14.44 12.87
C GLU A 169 -21.11 12.98 13.16
N THR A 170 -20.71 12.26 12.10
CA THR A 170 -20.23 10.88 12.14
C THR A 170 -19.10 10.70 11.13
N THR A 171 -18.24 9.71 11.35
CA THR A 171 -17.17 9.38 10.41
C THR A 171 -16.81 7.89 10.49
N THR A 172 -15.92 7.46 9.61
CA THR A 172 -15.57 6.04 9.43
C THR A 172 -14.06 5.82 9.47
N TYR A 173 -13.66 4.56 9.66
CA TYR A 173 -12.28 4.12 9.56
C TYR A 173 -11.66 4.49 8.20
N GLN A 174 -12.41 4.35 7.11
CA GLN A 174 -11.95 4.66 5.75
C GLN A 174 -11.60 6.15 5.62
N GLU A 175 -12.45 7.03 6.15
CA GLU A 175 -12.18 8.47 6.21
C GLU A 175 -10.93 8.78 7.04
N CYS A 176 -10.79 8.15 8.22
CA CYS A 176 -9.63 8.36 9.09
C CYS A 176 -8.33 7.86 8.46
N ASN A 177 -8.35 6.69 7.84
CA ASN A 177 -7.21 6.04 7.22
C ASN A 177 -6.62 6.83 6.02
N THR A 178 -7.41 7.71 5.39
CA THR A 178 -6.95 8.60 4.32
C THR A 178 -6.36 9.93 4.81
N LYS A 179 -6.45 10.25 6.11
CA LYS A 179 -5.91 11.52 6.65
C LYS A 179 -4.43 11.48 7.01
N PHE A 180 -3.79 10.33 6.92
CA PHE A 180 -2.35 10.17 7.12
C PHE A 180 -1.75 9.22 6.07
N LEU A 181 -0.45 9.37 5.82
CA LEU A 181 0.24 8.68 4.74
C LEU A 181 1.36 7.79 5.26
N ASP A 182 1.73 6.84 4.42
CA ASP A 182 2.98 6.10 4.50
C ASP A 182 4.16 6.92 3.96
N THR A 183 3.92 7.79 2.99
CA THR A 183 4.92 8.72 2.46
C THR A 183 5.18 9.85 3.46
N PRO A 184 6.44 10.05 3.94
CA PRO A 184 6.75 10.94 5.06
C PRO A 184 6.85 12.43 4.65
N ILE A 185 5.78 12.98 4.05
CA ILE A 185 5.69 14.39 3.65
C ILE A 185 5.49 15.31 4.85
N ASN A 186 6.06 16.51 4.80
CA ASN A 186 5.87 17.52 5.84
C ASN A 186 4.69 18.43 5.50
N PHE A 187 3.49 18.06 5.95
CA PHE A 187 2.27 18.83 5.70
C PHE A 187 1.40 18.91 6.97
N PRO A 188 1.42 20.05 7.67
CA PRO A 188 0.65 20.23 8.89
C PRO A 188 -0.86 20.06 8.67
N ARG A 189 -1.47 19.22 9.51
CA ARG A 189 -2.90 18.95 9.52
C ARG A 189 -3.41 19.00 10.94
N VAL A 190 -4.48 19.73 11.15
CA VAL A 190 -5.14 19.84 12.45
C VAL A 190 -6.63 19.60 12.34
N TYR A 191 -7.24 19.28 13.47
CA TYR A 191 -8.65 19.04 13.64
C TYR A 191 -9.23 20.05 14.62
N VAL A 192 -10.41 20.59 14.32
CA VAL A 192 -11.16 21.47 15.21
C VAL A 192 -12.54 20.89 15.47
N LYS A 193 -13.01 21.03 16.72
CA LYS A 193 -14.37 20.64 17.08
C LYS A 193 -15.38 21.52 16.37
N LYS A 194 -16.60 21.01 16.18
CA LYS A 194 -17.66 21.74 15.48
C LYS A 194 -18.00 23.06 16.21
N THR A 195 -18.00 23.04 17.55
CA THR A 195 -18.20 24.24 18.36
C THR A 195 -17.09 25.28 18.20
N ASP A 196 -15.85 24.83 18.00
CA ASP A 196 -14.68 25.68 17.82
C ASP A 196 -14.65 26.27 16.40
N TRP A 197 -15.13 25.53 15.40
CA TRP A 197 -15.29 25.99 14.03
C TRP A 197 -16.23 27.19 13.90
N GLU A 198 -17.33 27.22 14.67
CA GLU A 198 -18.27 28.36 14.67
C GLU A 198 -17.59 29.68 15.05
N MET A 199 -16.54 29.65 15.87
CA MET A 199 -15.72 30.80 16.23
C MET A 199 -14.59 31.09 15.23
N LEU A 200 -14.31 30.17 14.31
CA LEU A 200 -13.20 30.26 13.35
C LEU A 200 -13.66 30.63 11.95
N LYS A 201 -14.88 30.27 11.55
CA LYS A 201 -15.39 30.39 10.17
C LYS A 201 -15.36 31.81 9.61
N ASP A 202 -15.45 32.83 10.47
CA ASP A 202 -15.46 34.25 10.10
C ASP A 202 -14.05 34.89 10.17
N ALA A 203 -13.03 34.10 10.52
CA ALA A 203 -11.64 34.54 10.52
C ALA A 203 -11.15 34.80 9.09
N LYS A 204 -10.43 35.91 8.90
CA LYS A 204 -9.78 36.25 7.62
C LYS A 204 -8.34 35.78 7.60
N GLU A 205 -7.57 36.15 8.63
CA GLU A 205 -6.17 35.80 8.76
C GLU A 205 -5.96 35.07 10.09
N ILE A 206 -5.22 33.96 10.02
CA ILE A 206 -4.95 33.12 11.18
C ILE A 206 -3.46 32.78 11.27
N LYS A 207 -3.04 32.45 12.49
CA LYS A 207 -1.77 31.82 12.79
C LYS A 207 -2.04 30.41 13.34
N LEU A 208 -1.51 29.40 12.67
CA LEU A 208 -1.58 28.01 13.10
C LEU A 208 -0.26 27.60 13.77
N VAL A 209 -0.35 27.01 14.96
CA VAL A 209 0.76 26.34 15.65
C VAL A 209 0.35 24.89 15.88
N SER A 210 1.19 23.94 15.47
CA SER A 210 1.03 22.50 15.73
C SER A 210 2.41 21.88 15.93
N ILE A 211 2.74 21.54 17.17
CA ILE A 211 4.04 21.01 17.56
C ILE A 211 3.86 19.57 18.06
N VAL A 212 4.28 18.62 17.24
CA VAL A 212 4.25 17.17 17.53
C VAL A 212 5.68 16.64 17.57
N GLN A 213 6.01 15.87 18.61
CA GLN A 213 7.35 15.32 18.78
C GLN A 213 7.31 13.81 19.02
N TRP A 214 8.21 13.11 18.34
CA TRP A 214 8.52 11.73 18.68
C TRP A 214 9.26 11.67 20.00
N LYS A 215 8.55 11.28 21.06
CA LYS A 215 9.08 11.19 22.41
C LYS A 215 9.22 9.73 22.81
N GLN A 216 10.39 9.39 23.35
CA GLN A 216 10.60 8.09 23.97
C GLN A 216 10.02 8.16 25.39
N ILE A 217 9.10 7.26 25.68
CA ILE A 217 8.44 7.18 26.98
C ILE A 217 8.62 5.78 27.57
N ASN A 218 8.48 5.71 28.89
CA ASN A 218 8.36 4.45 29.61
C ASN A 218 6.86 4.09 29.65
N ALA A 219 6.46 3.17 28.78
CA ALA A 219 5.13 2.58 28.81
C ALA A 219 5.12 1.36 29.73
N THR A 220 3.94 1.01 30.25
CA THR A 220 3.77 -0.02 31.26
C THR A 220 2.62 -0.96 30.90
N ASN A 221 2.90 -2.26 30.90
CA ASN A 221 1.89 -3.31 30.97
C ASN A 221 1.58 -3.60 32.45
N LEU A 222 0.33 -3.97 32.74
CA LEU A 222 -0.07 -4.39 34.08
C LEU A 222 -0.29 -5.90 34.09
N ILE A 223 0.45 -6.62 34.94
CA ILE A 223 0.37 -8.08 35.06
C ILE A 223 -0.18 -8.43 36.44
N VAL A 224 -1.15 -9.34 36.49
CA VAL A 224 -1.76 -9.81 37.74
C VAL A 224 -1.74 -11.33 37.77
N GLU A 225 -1.20 -11.91 38.83
CA GLU A 225 -1.07 -13.34 39.01
C GLU A 225 -2.19 -13.90 39.89
N PHE A 226 -2.90 -14.91 39.37
CA PHE A 226 -3.87 -15.74 40.10
C PHE A 226 -3.29 -17.14 40.22
N LYS A 227 -2.84 -17.53 41.41
CA LYS A 227 -2.16 -18.81 41.63
C LYS A 227 -3.08 -19.99 41.37
N GLY A 228 -2.57 -20.97 40.62
CA GLY A 228 -3.25 -22.24 40.37
C GLY A 228 -3.33 -23.14 41.60
N THR A 229 -4.37 -23.96 41.68
CA THR A 229 -4.58 -24.89 42.81
C THR A 229 -3.88 -26.24 42.64
N GLU A 230 -3.78 -26.75 41.42
CA GLU A 230 -3.22 -28.08 41.13
C GLU A 230 -1.82 -27.99 40.52
N ASN A 231 -1.62 -27.11 39.54
CA ASN A 231 -0.37 -26.97 38.78
C ASN A 231 0.10 -25.51 38.78
N PRO A 232 0.67 -25.00 39.90
CA PRO A 232 1.02 -23.58 40.04
C PRO A 232 2.18 -23.13 39.12
N ASP A 233 3.01 -24.05 38.66
CA ASP A 233 4.13 -23.79 37.74
C ASP A 233 3.71 -23.81 36.27
N GLU A 234 2.47 -24.19 35.97
CA GLU A 234 1.88 -24.15 34.64
C GLU A 234 1.00 -22.90 34.51
N ILE A 235 1.14 -22.20 33.39
CA ILE A 235 0.65 -20.83 33.24
C ILE A 235 -0.22 -20.69 31.99
N VAL A 236 -1.43 -20.15 32.17
CA VAL A 236 -2.26 -19.66 31.06
C VAL A 236 -2.34 -18.13 31.14
N ILE A 237 -2.07 -17.46 30.03
CA ILE A 237 -2.11 -15.99 29.97
C ILE A 237 -3.49 -15.57 29.46
N LEU A 238 -4.17 -14.72 30.22
CA LEU A 238 -5.34 -13.98 29.74
C LEU A 238 -4.89 -12.55 29.44
N SER A 239 -5.19 -12.02 28.26
CA SER A 239 -4.74 -10.68 27.91
C SER A 239 -5.78 -9.82 27.25
N THR A 240 -5.57 -8.51 27.32
CA THR A 240 -6.25 -7.49 26.53
C THR A 240 -5.38 -6.23 26.50
N HIS A 241 -5.64 -5.27 25.61
CA HIS A 241 -5.00 -3.96 25.64
C HIS A 241 -5.93 -2.90 26.26
N PHE A 242 -5.35 -1.88 26.89
CA PHE A 242 -6.12 -0.79 27.49
C PHE A 242 -5.83 0.59 26.85
N ASP A 243 -4.77 0.69 26.06
CA ASP A 243 -4.54 1.85 25.20
C ASP A 243 -5.51 1.85 24.02
N SER A 244 -5.72 3.03 23.43
CA SER A 244 -6.53 3.18 22.22
C SER A 244 -5.91 4.13 21.22
N TRP A 245 -6.38 4.12 19.98
CA TRP A 245 -5.87 4.96 18.91
C TRP A 245 -6.95 5.79 18.23
N SER A 246 -6.53 6.93 17.71
CA SER A 246 -7.31 7.78 16.82
C SER A 246 -6.37 8.46 15.84
N VAL A 247 -6.88 8.76 14.64
CA VAL A 247 -6.16 9.62 13.69
C VAL A 247 -5.92 11.03 14.24
N VAL A 248 -6.64 11.42 15.30
CA VAL A 248 -6.35 12.58 16.13
C VAL A 248 -5.88 12.08 17.51
N PRO A 249 -4.57 11.86 17.74
CA PRO A 249 -4.02 11.27 18.96
C PRO A 249 -4.61 11.79 20.28
N ALA A 250 -4.85 13.10 20.38
CA ALA A 250 -5.40 13.74 21.57
C ALA A 250 -6.89 13.43 21.85
N LEU A 251 -7.58 12.75 20.93
CA LEU A 251 -8.99 12.34 21.02
C LEU A 251 -9.17 10.81 20.97
N ALA A 252 -8.12 10.03 21.22
CA ALA A 252 -8.20 8.56 21.24
C ALA A 252 -8.85 8.00 22.52
N ASN A 253 -10.18 8.01 22.62
CA ASN A 253 -10.92 7.63 23.84
C ASN A 253 -12.00 6.54 23.65
N SER A 254 -11.87 5.67 22.63
CA SER A 254 -12.86 4.63 22.24
C SER A 254 -13.50 3.88 23.42
N ARG A 255 -14.83 3.82 23.48
CA ARG A 255 -15.54 3.01 24.47
C ARG A 255 -15.54 1.52 24.12
N THR A 256 -15.51 1.21 22.83
CA THR A 256 -15.56 -0.16 22.34
C THR A 256 -14.30 -0.94 22.71
N GLU A 257 -13.13 -0.29 22.67
CA GLU A 257 -11.84 -0.85 23.13
C GLU A 257 -11.81 -1.15 24.64
N LEU A 258 -12.70 -0.54 25.44
CA LEU A 258 -12.77 -0.78 26.88
C LEU A 258 -13.65 -1.99 27.26
N ILE A 259 -14.44 -2.55 26.34
CA ILE A 259 -15.31 -3.69 26.64
C ILE A 259 -14.49 -4.91 27.11
N PRO A 260 -13.44 -5.35 26.40
CA PRO A 260 -12.55 -6.41 26.86
C PRO A 260 -11.88 -6.12 28.22
N VAL A 261 -11.46 -4.87 28.44
CA VAL A 261 -10.84 -4.42 29.70
C VAL A 261 -11.81 -4.59 30.86
N ALA A 262 -13.01 -4.03 30.74
CA ALA A 262 -14.06 -4.13 31.76
C ALA A 262 -14.47 -5.59 32.02
N LEU A 263 -14.52 -6.41 30.96
CA LEU A 263 -14.84 -7.83 31.05
C LEU A 263 -13.79 -8.60 31.87
N LEU A 264 -12.50 -8.39 31.59
CA LEU A 264 -11.43 -9.07 32.34
C LEU A 264 -11.31 -8.56 33.78
N MET A 265 -11.57 -7.28 34.04
CA MET A 265 -11.68 -6.76 35.40
C MET A 265 -12.80 -7.45 36.18
N GLU A 266 -13.97 -7.64 35.57
CA GLU A 266 -15.08 -8.33 36.24
C GLU A 266 -14.79 -9.82 36.41
N TYR A 267 -14.16 -10.47 35.43
CA TYR A 267 -13.75 -11.86 35.54
C TYR A 267 -12.66 -12.08 36.60
N ALA A 268 -11.77 -11.10 36.84
CA ALA A 268 -10.78 -11.17 37.89
C ALA A 268 -11.38 -11.33 39.30
N ARG A 269 -12.55 -10.73 39.57
CA ARG A 269 -13.28 -10.95 40.83
C ARG A 269 -13.72 -12.39 40.99
N TYR A 270 -14.22 -12.97 39.90
CA TYR A 270 -14.62 -14.36 39.88
C TYR A 270 -13.43 -15.31 40.07
N LEU A 271 -12.33 -15.10 39.34
CA LEU A 271 -11.10 -15.90 39.45
C LEU A 271 -10.49 -15.85 40.84
N LYS A 272 -10.50 -14.69 41.51
CA LYS A 272 -10.03 -14.56 42.89
C LYS A 272 -10.85 -15.44 43.85
N ALA A 273 -12.17 -15.48 43.67
CA ALA A 273 -13.07 -16.29 44.50
C ALA A 273 -13.06 -17.78 44.10
N HIS A 274 -12.70 -18.10 42.86
CA HIS A 274 -12.69 -19.45 42.29
C HIS A 274 -11.35 -19.74 41.59
N PRO A 275 -10.27 -19.96 42.36
CA PRO A 275 -8.94 -20.17 41.80
C PRO A 275 -8.91 -21.26 40.71
N PRO A 276 -8.24 -21.01 39.57
CA PRO A 276 -8.17 -21.96 38.46
C PRO A 276 -7.18 -23.11 38.74
N LYS A 277 -7.20 -24.12 37.87
CA LYS A 277 -6.29 -25.29 37.95
C LYS A 277 -4.82 -24.90 37.79
N TYR A 278 -4.56 -24.06 36.80
CA TYR A 278 -3.25 -23.49 36.45
C TYR A 278 -3.12 -22.09 36.98
N THR A 279 -1.89 -21.59 37.09
CA THR A 279 -1.68 -20.16 37.36
C THR A 279 -2.17 -19.35 36.17
N VAL A 280 -3.00 -18.34 36.43
CA VAL A 280 -3.46 -17.41 35.39
C VAL A 280 -2.70 -16.10 35.54
N LEU A 281 -2.02 -15.70 34.47
CA LEU A 281 -1.46 -14.36 34.35
C LEU A 281 -2.44 -13.51 33.54
N MET A 282 -3.09 -12.57 34.20
CA MET A 282 -3.92 -11.58 33.53
C MET A 282 -3.07 -10.36 33.17
N VAL A 283 -2.95 -10.07 31.87
CA VAL A 283 -2.04 -9.04 31.35
C VAL A 283 -2.83 -7.98 30.59
N PHE A 284 -2.76 -6.74 31.06
CA PHE A 284 -3.29 -5.57 30.38
C PHE A 284 -2.14 -4.89 29.64
N PHE A 285 -2.09 -5.09 28.33
CA PHE A 285 -1.07 -4.54 27.45
C PHE A 285 -1.31 -3.06 27.18
N SER A 286 -0.20 -2.36 26.99
CA SER A 286 -0.14 -1.03 26.40
C SER A 286 0.58 -1.10 25.05
N GLY A 287 0.53 -0.04 24.26
CA GLY A 287 1.29 0.02 23.01
C GLY A 287 0.80 -0.94 21.93
N HIS A 288 -0.47 -1.37 21.99
CA HIS A 288 -1.10 -2.19 20.93
C HIS A 288 -0.94 -1.51 19.56
N TRP A 289 -1.24 -0.22 19.53
CA TRP A 289 -1.19 0.62 18.32
C TRP A 289 0.22 1.10 17.94
N GLN A 290 1.27 0.66 18.65
CA GLN A 290 2.69 0.91 18.33
C GLN A 290 3.34 -0.40 17.83
N ALA A 291 2.65 -1.08 16.91
CA ALA A 291 3.00 -2.41 16.41
C ALA A 291 3.19 -3.41 17.57
N LEU A 292 2.17 -3.53 18.43
CA LEU A 292 2.12 -4.49 19.54
C LEU A 292 3.32 -4.37 20.51
N ALA A 293 3.80 -3.15 20.77
CA ALA A 293 5.02 -2.92 21.55
C ALA A 293 4.95 -3.58 22.93
N GLY A 294 3.85 -3.41 23.68
CA GLY A 294 3.73 -4.01 25.01
C GLY A 294 3.70 -5.53 24.99
N ALA A 295 2.99 -6.14 24.05
CA ALA A 295 2.98 -7.60 23.90
C ALA A 295 4.36 -8.14 23.47
N ARG A 296 5.08 -7.42 22.60
CA ARG A 296 6.43 -7.80 22.20
C ARG A 296 7.44 -7.75 23.34
N GLU A 297 7.49 -6.65 24.07
CA GLU A 297 8.43 -6.52 25.19
C GLU A 297 8.08 -7.50 26.32
N PHE A 298 6.78 -7.74 26.57
CA PHE A 298 6.37 -8.77 27.54
C PHE A 298 6.82 -10.18 27.15
N VAL A 299 6.71 -10.56 25.87
CA VAL A 299 7.22 -11.87 25.42
C VAL A 299 8.74 -11.93 25.54
N GLU A 300 9.45 -10.88 25.15
CA GLU A 300 10.91 -10.79 25.29
C GLU A 300 11.35 -11.03 26.74
N ASP A 301 10.77 -10.31 27.69
CA ASP A 301 11.19 -10.35 29.09
C ASP A 301 10.65 -11.58 29.85
N TYR A 302 9.41 -11.99 29.59
CA TYR A 302 8.76 -13.07 30.35
C TYR A 302 9.01 -14.45 29.76
N PHE A 303 8.82 -14.64 28.43
CA PHE A 303 8.88 -15.97 27.81
C PHE A 303 10.32 -16.47 27.67
N PHE A 304 11.28 -15.54 27.56
CA PHE A 304 12.71 -15.86 27.52
C PHE A 304 13.42 -15.68 28.85
N SER A 305 12.67 -15.51 29.95
CA SER A 305 13.22 -15.52 31.31
C SER A 305 13.83 -16.87 31.68
N ASP A 306 14.78 -16.86 32.61
CA ASP A 306 15.45 -18.08 33.10
C ASP A 306 14.46 -19.11 33.67
N GLU A 307 13.37 -18.67 34.31
CA GLU A 307 12.35 -19.56 34.87
C GLU A 307 11.61 -20.34 33.78
N VAL A 308 11.27 -19.70 32.66
CA VAL A 308 10.58 -20.36 31.54
C VAL A 308 11.57 -21.20 30.72
N GLN A 309 12.77 -20.69 30.46
CA GLN A 309 13.75 -21.37 29.63
C GLN A 309 14.37 -22.61 30.30
N SER A 310 14.49 -22.62 31.63
CA SER A 310 14.89 -23.79 32.43
C SER A 310 13.76 -24.82 32.60
N GLY A 311 12.52 -24.47 32.26
CA GLY A 311 11.33 -25.31 32.46
C GLY A 311 10.77 -25.29 33.88
N LYS A 312 11.26 -24.42 34.76
CA LYS A 312 10.70 -24.20 36.11
C LYS A 312 9.25 -23.71 36.02
N LYS A 313 8.96 -22.83 35.07
CA LYS A 313 7.61 -22.41 34.70
C LYS A 313 7.30 -22.83 33.26
N THR A 314 6.09 -23.30 33.00
CA THR A 314 5.65 -23.69 31.66
C THR A 314 4.48 -22.81 31.24
N ILE A 315 4.64 -22.06 30.14
CA ILE A 315 3.55 -21.30 29.54
C ILE A 315 2.77 -22.24 28.62
N LEU A 316 1.53 -22.57 29.00
CA LEU A 316 0.64 -23.45 28.24
C LEU A 316 0.07 -22.75 27.00
N GLY A 317 -0.31 -21.48 27.15
CA GLY A 317 -0.83 -20.67 26.04
C GLY A 317 -1.34 -19.30 26.46
N GLN A 318 -1.78 -18.51 25.49
CA GLN A 318 -2.36 -17.18 25.67
C GLN A 318 -3.75 -17.09 25.01
N ILE A 319 -4.72 -16.59 25.78
CA ILE A 319 -6.08 -16.27 25.34
C ILE A 319 -6.26 -14.75 25.45
N ASN A 320 -6.27 -14.08 24.32
CA ASN A 320 -6.45 -12.64 24.25
C ASN A 320 -7.93 -12.28 24.02
N PHE A 321 -8.41 -11.23 24.67
CA PHE A 321 -9.70 -10.60 24.40
C PHE A 321 -9.43 -9.32 23.63
N ASP A 322 -9.81 -9.34 22.35
CA ASP A 322 -9.61 -8.24 21.41
C ASP A 322 -10.93 -7.49 21.18
N LEU A 323 -10.95 -6.45 20.34
CA LEU A 323 -12.08 -5.55 20.08
C LEU A 323 -13.45 -6.25 20.09
N MET A 324 -14.39 -5.82 20.92
CA MET A 324 -15.74 -6.40 20.98
C MET A 324 -16.81 -5.32 20.78
N ALA A 325 -17.72 -5.52 19.82
CA ALA A 325 -18.74 -4.52 19.45
C ALA A 325 -20.17 -5.05 19.38
N SER A 326 -21.11 -4.18 19.73
CA SER A 326 -22.54 -4.48 19.84
C SER A 326 -23.26 -4.62 18.48
N ASP A 327 -22.59 -4.29 17.37
CA ASP A 327 -23.10 -4.49 16.01
C ASP A 327 -22.80 -5.90 15.46
N SER A 328 -22.13 -6.75 16.24
CA SER A 328 -21.81 -8.13 15.90
C SER A 328 -23.00 -9.09 15.97
N ASP A 329 -22.90 -10.21 15.25
CA ASP A 329 -23.84 -11.33 15.30
C ASP A 329 -23.25 -12.61 15.92
N GLY A 330 -22.06 -12.55 16.54
CA GLY A 330 -21.43 -13.71 17.15
C GLY A 330 -19.96 -13.53 17.56
N LEU A 331 -19.30 -14.62 17.94
CA LEU A 331 -17.89 -14.63 18.33
C LEU A 331 -17.03 -15.32 17.27
N GLN A 332 -15.77 -14.91 17.20
CA GLN A 332 -14.75 -15.61 16.41
C GLN A 332 -13.41 -15.71 17.13
N PHE A 333 -12.65 -16.74 16.75
CA PHE A 333 -11.36 -17.10 17.32
C PHE A 333 -10.30 -16.98 16.23
N LEU A 334 -9.33 -16.09 16.45
CA LEU A 334 -8.30 -15.71 15.49
C LEU A 334 -6.92 -15.95 16.07
N HIS A 335 -5.95 -16.39 15.26
CA HIS A 335 -4.58 -16.68 15.72
C HIS A 335 -3.50 -15.88 15.00
N ALA A 336 -3.86 -15.20 13.92
CA ALA A 336 -2.96 -14.48 13.03
C ALA A 336 -3.65 -13.20 12.54
N SER A 337 -2.86 -12.20 12.15
CA SER A 337 -3.34 -10.89 11.74
C SER A 337 -2.46 -10.25 10.65
N TYR A 338 -2.68 -8.96 10.39
CA TYR A 338 -1.88 -8.14 9.47
C TYR A 338 -0.50 -7.73 10.03
N TYR A 339 -0.12 -8.15 11.25
CA TYR A 339 1.22 -7.95 11.78
C TYR A 339 2.22 -8.97 11.21
N THR A 340 2.03 -10.29 11.46
CA THR A 340 3.01 -11.31 11.05
C THR A 340 2.51 -12.34 10.04
N THR A 341 1.19 -12.60 9.98
CA THR A 341 0.59 -13.73 9.23
C THR A 341 1.06 -15.13 9.65
N TYR A 342 1.81 -15.24 10.76
CA TYR A 342 2.36 -16.50 11.24
C TYR A 342 1.26 -17.53 11.52
N GLY A 343 1.42 -18.76 11.01
CA GLY A 343 0.45 -19.84 11.19
C GLY A 343 -0.76 -19.81 10.26
N GLY A 344 -1.06 -18.67 9.61
CA GLY A 344 -2.23 -18.47 8.75
C GLY A 344 -2.02 -18.68 7.25
N ASN A 345 -0.91 -19.32 6.85
CA ASN A 345 -0.59 -19.59 5.44
C ASN A 345 0.00 -21.01 5.27
N SER A 346 -0.25 -21.62 4.10
CA SER A 346 0.17 -22.97 3.71
C SER A 346 1.69 -23.16 3.80
N MET A 347 2.46 -22.06 3.71
CA MET A 347 3.92 -22.02 3.93
C MET A 347 4.34 -22.58 5.30
N HIS A 348 3.50 -22.47 6.33
CA HIS A 348 3.79 -23.00 7.66
C HIS A 348 3.51 -24.52 7.78
N GLY A 349 3.15 -25.19 6.66
CA GLY A 349 2.83 -26.62 6.63
C GLY A 349 1.64 -27.02 7.50
N GLY A 350 0.80 -26.05 7.88
CA GLY A 350 -0.24 -26.22 8.90
C GLY A 350 0.28 -26.47 10.32
N GLY A 351 1.57 -26.29 10.59
CA GLY A 351 2.20 -26.62 11.87
C GLY A 351 1.62 -25.89 13.09
N PHE A 352 0.97 -24.74 12.94
CA PHE A 352 0.22 -24.10 14.03
C PHE A 352 -1.18 -24.74 14.22
N PRO A 353 -2.09 -24.78 13.22
CA PRO A 353 -3.37 -25.48 13.34
C PRO A 353 -3.27 -26.97 13.74
N VAL A 354 -2.28 -27.69 13.23
CA VAL A 354 -2.08 -29.13 13.52
C VAL A 354 -1.69 -29.35 14.99
N ARG A 355 -0.82 -28.51 15.55
CA ARG A 355 -0.46 -28.54 16.99
C ARG A 355 -1.65 -28.24 17.91
N LEU A 356 -2.62 -27.49 17.41
CA LEU A 356 -3.86 -27.15 18.11
C LEU A 356 -5.03 -28.12 17.80
N SER A 357 -4.80 -29.26 17.15
CA SER A 357 -5.87 -30.22 16.85
C SER A 357 -6.59 -30.76 18.10
N TRP A 358 -5.87 -31.01 19.20
CA TRP A 358 -6.46 -31.36 20.49
C TRP A 358 -7.32 -30.21 21.03
N PHE A 359 -6.86 -28.97 20.87
CA PHE A 359 -7.54 -27.76 21.32
C PHE A 359 -8.83 -27.54 20.54
N MET A 360 -8.83 -27.79 19.23
CA MET A 360 -10.03 -27.78 18.40
C MET A 360 -11.06 -28.81 18.88
N THR A 361 -10.61 -30.00 19.26
CA THR A 361 -11.51 -31.05 19.78
C THR A 361 -12.14 -30.60 21.11
N GLU A 362 -11.33 -30.03 22.00
CA GLU A 362 -11.78 -29.58 23.31
C GLU A 362 -12.70 -28.37 23.25
N ILE A 363 -12.34 -27.33 22.47
CA ILE A 363 -13.21 -26.17 22.26
C ILE A 363 -14.56 -26.63 21.68
N ASN A 364 -14.56 -27.49 20.66
CA ASN A 364 -15.81 -27.96 20.07
C ASN A 364 -16.69 -28.69 21.10
N SER A 365 -16.08 -29.45 22.01
CA SER A 365 -16.78 -30.09 23.13
C SER A 365 -17.39 -29.06 24.09
N ILE A 366 -16.64 -28.02 24.45
CA ILE A 366 -17.10 -26.91 25.31
C ILE A 366 -18.23 -26.14 24.62
N ILE A 367 -18.07 -25.78 23.35
CA ILE A 367 -19.05 -25.06 22.55
C ILE A 367 -20.36 -25.86 22.45
N ASN A 368 -20.29 -27.17 22.25
CA ASN A 368 -21.50 -28.00 22.18
C ASN A 368 -22.31 -27.98 23.49
N LYS A 369 -21.65 -27.84 24.66
CA LYS A 369 -22.34 -27.68 25.95
C LYS A 369 -23.06 -26.33 26.08
N THR A 370 -22.75 -25.35 25.24
CA THR A 370 -23.41 -24.03 25.26
C THR A 370 -24.70 -23.97 24.42
N ALA A 371 -25.12 -25.09 23.80
CA ALA A 371 -26.27 -25.12 22.89
C ALA A 371 -27.57 -24.62 23.54
N ASP A 372 -27.85 -24.96 24.80
CA ASP A 372 -29.05 -24.52 25.51
C ASP A 372 -29.02 -23.01 25.80
N PHE A 373 -27.86 -22.48 26.20
CA PHE A 373 -27.65 -21.04 26.39
C PHE A 373 -27.81 -20.28 25.08
N ILE A 374 -27.25 -20.82 23.99
CA ILE A 374 -27.33 -20.21 22.67
C ILE A 374 -28.78 -20.22 22.15
N LYS A 375 -29.51 -21.33 22.36
CA LYS A 375 -30.93 -21.42 22.00
C LYS A 375 -31.77 -20.40 22.76
N ALA A 376 -31.51 -20.21 24.06
CA ALA A 376 -32.25 -19.26 24.90
C ALA A 376 -32.00 -17.80 24.52
N ASN A 377 -30.77 -17.43 24.14
CA ASN A 377 -30.38 -16.03 23.89
C ASN A 377 -30.41 -15.62 22.40
N PHE A 378 -30.21 -16.57 21.48
CA PHE A 378 -30.07 -16.28 20.04
C PHE A 378 -31.08 -17.03 19.16
N GLY A 379 -31.93 -17.89 19.73
CA GLY A 379 -33.00 -18.58 18.99
C GLY A 379 -32.51 -19.70 18.05
N THR A 380 -31.23 -20.08 18.10
CA THR A 380 -30.61 -21.14 17.29
C THR A 380 -30.06 -22.25 18.18
N SER A 381 -30.24 -23.51 17.79
CA SER A 381 -29.67 -24.66 18.51
C SER A 381 -28.30 -25.08 17.99
N ASN A 382 -27.77 -24.41 16.96
CA ASN A 382 -26.47 -24.72 16.36
C ASN A 382 -25.41 -23.73 16.85
N PRO A 383 -24.50 -24.11 17.76
CA PRO A 383 -23.47 -23.21 18.27
C PRO A 383 -22.54 -22.63 17.20
N THR A 384 -22.26 -23.40 16.14
CA THR A 384 -21.40 -22.96 15.02
C THR A 384 -22.01 -21.80 14.23
N SER A 385 -23.33 -21.59 14.36
CA SER A 385 -23.99 -20.44 13.78
C SER A 385 -23.67 -19.13 14.51
N ILE A 386 -23.20 -19.17 15.76
CA ILE A 386 -22.81 -18.01 16.57
C ILE A 386 -21.29 -17.92 16.77
N ILE A 387 -20.60 -19.06 16.84
CA ILE A 387 -19.16 -19.11 17.13
C ILE A 387 -18.39 -19.66 15.91
N SER A 388 -17.38 -18.93 15.47
CA SER A 388 -16.54 -19.31 14.34
C SER A 388 -15.07 -19.44 14.74
N ILE A 389 -14.42 -20.56 14.43
CA ILE A 389 -13.01 -20.79 14.78
C ILE A 389 -12.18 -20.82 13.50
N TYR A 390 -11.24 -19.88 13.38
CA TYR A 390 -10.45 -19.67 12.18
C TYR A 390 -8.98 -20.10 12.36
N PHE A 391 -8.78 -21.29 12.90
CA PHE A 391 -7.47 -21.96 12.95
C PHE A 391 -7.31 -22.88 11.75
N SER A 392 -6.99 -22.31 10.60
CA SER A 392 -6.80 -23.08 9.37
C SER A 392 -5.44 -22.75 8.74
N PRO A 393 -4.82 -23.73 8.05
CA PRO A 393 -3.58 -23.53 7.32
C PRO A 393 -3.75 -22.63 6.08
N THR A 394 -4.99 -22.30 5.70
CA THR A 394 -5.31 -21.49 4.53
C THR A 394 -6.05 -20.22 4.95
N GLY A 395 -5.36 -19.08 4.88
CA GLY A 395 -5.88 -17.76 5.20
C GLY A 395 -5.75 -17.38 6.68
N PHE A 396 -5.31 -16.15 6.94
CA PHE A 396 -5.07 -15.62 8.28
C PHE A 396 -6.22 -14.74 8.80
N TRP A 397 -7.05 -14.18 7.92
CA TRP A 397 -8.07 -13.19 8.28
C TRP A 397 -9.35 -13.82 8.87
N GLY A 398 -10.11 -12.95 9.55
CA GLY A 398 -11.39 -13.24 10.19
C GLY A 398 -12.55 -12.77 9.33
N THR A 399 -13.61 -12.26 9.98
CA THR A 399 -14.78 -11.67 9.32
C THR A 399 -14.78 -10.14 9.33
N GLU A 400 -13.73 -9.52 9.86
CA GLU A 400 -13.52 -8.08 9.87
C GLU A 400 -13.33 -7.53 8.45
N PRO A 401 -14.00 -6.43 8.09
CA PRO A 401 -13.83 -5.79 6.79
C PRO A 401 -12.60 -4.85 6.74
N ILE A 402 -11.92 -4.65 7.88
CA ILE A 402 -10.74 -3.80 8.00
C ILE A 402 -9.56 -4.59 8.59
N PRO A 403 -8.31 -4.16 8.33
CA PRO A 403 -7.12 -4.73 8.94
C PRO A 403 -7.11 -4.58 10.47
N TYR A 404 -6.48 -5.54 11.15
CA TYR A 404 -6.31 -5.57 12.61
C TYR A 404 -4.97 -6.20 13.01
N MET A 405 -4.57 -6.01 14.27
CA MET A 405 -3.45 -6.68 14.93
C MET A 405 -3.94 -7.40 16.18
N LEU A 406 -3.25 -8.46 16.61
CA LEU A 406 -3.66 -9.26 17.76
C LEU A 406 -2.52 -9.33 18.79
N ASP A 407 -2.77 -8.95 20.04
CA ASP A 407 -1.78 -9.06 21.12
C ASP A 407 -1.37 -10.50 21.47
N SER A 408 -2.08 -11.50 20.92
CA SER A 408 -1.69 -12.91 20.98
C SER A 408 -0.58 -13.29 19.99
N GLU A 409 -0.32 -12.50 18.95
CA GLU A 409 0.65 -12.87 17.90
C GLU A 409 2.10 -12.94 18.39
N PRO A 410 2.63 -12.01 19.20
CA PRO A 410 3.98 -12.12 19.73
C PRO A 410 4.23 -13.44 20.48
N ALA A 411 3.24 -13.95 21.21
CA ALA A 411 3.33 -15.26 21.83
C ALA A 411 3.26 -16.40 20.81
N SER A 412 2.35 -16.29 19.82
CA SER A 412 2.21 -17.27 18.74
C SER A 412 3.52 -17.48 17.98
N ILE A 413 4.19 -16.39 17.57
CA ILE A 413 5.46 -16.46 16.83
C ILE A 413 6.58 -17.06 17.67
N SER A 414 6.57 -16.94 19.01
CA SER A 414 7.54 -17.61 19.88
C SER A 414 7.39 -19.15 19.91
N GLY A 415 6.29 -19.68 19.34
CA GLY A 415 5.97 -21.10 19.31
C GLY A 415 4.98 -21.55 20.39
N VAL A 416 4.53 -20.65 21.27
CA VAL A 416 3.49 -20.89 22.27
C VAL A 416 2.10 -20.78 21.62
N PRO A 417 1.15 -21.69 21.93
CA PRO A 417 -0.23 -21.57 21.45
C PRO A 417 -0.89 -20.28 21.92
N ALA A 418 -1.32 -19.44 20.99
CA ALA A 418 -1.95 -18.16 21.32
C ALA A 418 -3.04 -17.79 20.32
N PHE A 419 -4.16 -17.28 20.81
CA PHE A 419 -5.27 -16.81 19.97
C PHE A 419 -6.04 -15.68 20.66
N SER A 420 -6.82 -14.96 19.87
CA SER A 420 -7.69 -13.88 20.29
C SER A 420 -9.16 -14.23 20.07
N ILE A 421 -9.99 -13.91 21.05
CA ILE A 421 -11.44 -13.93 20.98
C ILE A 421 -11.91 -12.53 20.66
N THR A 422 -12.70 -12.39 19.60
CA THR A 422 -13.23 -11.11 19.14
C THR A 422 -14.65 -11.29 18.61
N THR A 423 -15.39 -10.20 18.46
CA THR A 423 -16.70 -10.25 17.81
C THR A 423 -16.58 -10.44 16.30
N ARG A 424 -17.46 -11.26 15.71
CA ARG A 424 -17.47 -11.54 14.27
C ARG A 424 -18.42 -10.61 13.52
N ARG A 425 -18.19 -10.39 12.22
CA ARG A 425 -19.03 -9.58 11.31
C ARG A 425 -19.48 -8.23 11.90
N SER A 426 -18.61 -7.65 12.73
CA SER A 426 -18.70 -6.25 13.11
C SER A 426 -18.15 -5.42 11.96
N SER A 427 -18.79 -4.30 11.68
CA SER A 427 -18.35 -3.37 10.61
C SER A 427 -17.01 -2.71 10.93
N ARG A 428 -16.69 -2.56 12.23
CA ARG A 428 -15.47 -1.89 12.75
C ARG A 428 -15.22 -0.48 12.21
N VAL A 429 -16.24 0.17 11.63
CA VAL A 429 -16.11 1.52 11.05
C VAL A 429 -15.76 2.59 12.08
N TYR A 430 -15.94 2.31 13.38
CA TYR A 430 -15.63 3.22 14.48
C TYR A 430 -14.16 3.20 14.91
N VAL A 431 -13.34 2.27 14.42
CA VAL A 431 -11.93 2.18 14.84
C VAL A 431 -11.18 3.42 14.40
N GLY A 432 -10.51 4.09 15.35
CA GLY A 432 -9.64 5.24 15.06
C GLY A 432 -10.35 6.56 14.79
N ILE A 433 -11.68 6.63 14.93
CA ILE A 433 -12.42 7.87 14.72
C ILE A 433 -12.14 8.87 15.85
N PRO A 434 -12.13 10.20 15.58
CA PRO A 434 -11.99 11.22 16.60
C PRO A 434 -13.32 11.57 17.31
N THR A 435 -14.44 11.01 16.84
CA THR A 435 -15.80 11.22 17.37
C THR A 435 -16.22 10.07 18.31
N SER A 436 -17.39 10.18 18.94
CA SER A 436 -17.89 9.13 19.86
C SER A 436 -18.24 7.83 19.13
N ASP A 437 -17.81 6.69 19.68
CA ASP A 437 -18.14 5.33 19.23
C ASP A 437 -19.22 4.63 20.08
N ALA A 438 -19.91 5.37 20.95
CA ALA A 438 -20.84 4.82 21.95
C ALA A 438 -21.93 3.90 21.36
N ARG A 439 -22.35 4.12 20.11
CA ARG A 439 -23.30 3.27 19.38
C ARG A 439 -22.86 1.81 19.30
N TYR A 440 -21.55 1.56 19.22
CA TYR A 440 -20.96 0.22 19.08
C TYR A 440 -20.54 -0.39 20.41
N ALA A 441 -20.63 0.38 21.50
CA ALA A 441 -20.21 -0.02 22.85
C ALA A 441 -21.38 -0.37 23.78
N ASP A 442 -22.54 -0.77 23.24
CA ASP A 442 -23.70 -1.20 24.03
C ASP A 442 -23.45 -2.57 24.68
N VAL A 443 -23.08 -2.53 25.96
CA VAL A 443 -22.75 -3.72 26.77
C VAL A 443 -23.95 -4.64 26.95
N ARG A 444 -25.17 -4.11 27.08
CA ARG A 444 -26.38 -4.93 27.28
C ARG A 444 -26.68 -5.77 26.07
N LYS A 445 -26.52 -5.19 24.88
CA LYS A 445 -26.75 -5.90 23.62
C LYS A 445 -25.72 -7.01 23.39
N ILE A 446 -24.46 -6.76 23.74
CA ILE A 446 -23.36 -7.73 23.57
C ILE A 446 -23.22 -8.71 24.76
N SER A 447 -23.88 -8.47 25.89
CA SER A 447 -23.67 -9.26 27.12
C SER A 447 -23.81 -10.77 26.94
N PRO A 448 -24.74 -11.32 26.13
CA PRO A 448 -24.81 -12.76 25.93
C PRO A 448 -23.56 -13.32 25.23
N LEU A 449 -22.93 -12.55 24.33
CA LEU A 449 -21.66 -12.92 23.70
C LEU A 449 -20.49 -12.81 24.69
N LEU A 450 -20.48 -11.78 25.55
CA LEU A 450 -19.46 -11.66 26.59
C LEU A 450 -19.51 -12.84 27.58
N GLN A 451 -20.71 -13.26 27.98
CA GLN A 451 -20.91 -14.42 28.85
C GLN A 451 -20.40 -15.71 28.19
N LEU A 452 -20.67 -15.88 26.89
CA LEU A 452 -20.20 -17.03 26.12
C LEU A 452 -18.67 -17.05 26.02
N ALA A 453 -18.03 -15.90 25.75
CA ALA A 453 -16.57 -15.78 25.70
C ALA A 453 -15.91 -16.14 27.04
N LEU A 454 -16.47 -15.64 28.15
CA LEU A 454 -15.99 -15.99 29.49
C LEU A 454 -16.23 -17.45 29.84
N TYR A 455 -17.39 -18.03 29.48
CA TYR A 455 -17.66 -19.44 29.73
C TYR A 455 -16.66 -20.35 29.04
N ILE A 456 -16.36 -20.07 27.76
CA ILE A 456 -15.37 -20.85 27.00
C ILE A 456 -14.00 -20.70 27.65
N THR A 457 -13.61 -19.48 28.00
CA THR A 457 -12.33 -19.20 28.64
C THR A 457 -12.21 -19.91 30.00
N ASP A 458 -13.21 -19.78 30.87
CA ASP A 458 -13.24 -20.43 32.18
C ASP A 458 -13.23 -21.95 32.08
N SER A 459 -13.97 -22.51 31.12
CA SER A 459 -13.94 -23.95 30.83
C SER A 459 -12.53 -24.41 30.42
N LEU A 460 -11.87 -23.66 29.53
CA LEU A 460 -10.49 -23.95 29.11
C LEU A 460 -9.49 -23.86 30.26
N LEU A 461 -9.69 -22.95 31.21
CA LEU A 461 -8.83 -22.82 32.40
C LEU A 461 -9.03 -23.96 33.42
N ARG A 462 -10.15 -24.68 33.34
CA ARG A 462 -10.48 -25.81 34.23
C ARG A 462 -10.21 -27.17 33.60
N THR A 463 -10.09 -27.23 32.28
CA THR A 463 -9.78 -28.45 31.54
C THR A 463 -8.27 -28.78 31.53
N GLU A 464 -7.94 -30.06 31.46
CA GLU A 464 -6.57 -30.49 31.25
C GLU A 464 -6.07 -30.22 29.82
N TRP A 465 -5.01 -29.42 29.65
CA TRP A 465 -4.44 -29.11 28.34
C TRP A 465 -3.55 -30.28 27.90
N LYS A 466 -4.04 -31.10 26.96
CA LYS A 466 -3.33 -32.28 26.44
C LYS A 466 -2.29 -31.89 25.40
N ILE A 467 -1.24 -31.19 25.84
CA ILE A 467 -0.19 -30.65 24.98
C ILE A 467 1.20 -31.14 25.39
N ASP A 468 2.02 -31.47 24.40
CA ASP A 468 3.44 -31.80 24.65
C ASP A 468 4.19 -30.52 25.04
N LYS A 469 4.72 -30.49 26.26
CA LYS A 469 5.47 -29.34 26.82
C LYS A 469 6.71 -28.99 25.99
N ALA A 470 7.36 -29.97 25.37
CA ALA A 470 8.51 -29.69 24.50
C ALA A 470 8.10 -28.93 23.23
N SER A 471 6.90 -29.22 22.70
CA SER A 471 6.38 -28.59 21.48
C SER A 471 5.95 -27.12 21.63
N ILE A 472 5.77 -26.65 22.88
CA ILE A 472 5.33 -25.29 23.22
C ILE A 472 6.40 -24.44 23.90
N LYS A 473 7.61 -24.98 24.10
CA LYS A 473 8.71 -24.21 24.67
C LYS A 473 8.99 -22.98 23.77
N PRO A 474 8.98 -21.75 24.31
CA PRO A 474 9.29 -20.55 23.54
C PRO A 474 10.68 -20.66 22.91
N THR A 475 10.79 -20.32 21.62
CA THR A 475 12.05 -20.38 20.87
C THR A 475 12.27 -19.09 20.09
N ARG A 476 13.53 -18.65 20.07
CA ARG A 476 13.94 -17.52 19.22
C ARG A 476 14.09 -17.95 17.77
N PHE A 477 14.42 -19.22 17.53
CA PHE A 477 14.69 -19.74 16.19
C PHE A 477 14.50 -21.25 16.10
N ASP A 478 13.60 -21.69 15.21
CA ASP A 478 13.34 -23.11 14.96
C ASP A 478 12.89 -23.31 13.50
N LEU A 479 13.61 -24.14 12.76
CA LEU A 479 13.33 -24.44 11.35
C LEU A 479 12.55 -25.75 11.15
N THR A 480 11.98 -26.30 12.21
CA THR A 480 11.18 -27.53 12.11
C THR A 480 9.82 -27.23 11.50
N SER A 481 9.52 -27.93 10.41
CA SER A 481 8.19 -27.89 9.77
C SER A 481 7.09 -28.41 10.70
N ALA A 482 7.42 -29.33 11.61
CA ALA A 482 6.50 -29.90 12.61
C ALA A 482 5.92 -28.84 13.56
N ARG A 483 6.70 -27.79 13.90
CA ARG A 483 6.22 -26.67 14.73
C ARG A 483 5.78 -25.46 13.90
N GLY A 484 5.91 -25.53 12.57
CA GLY A 484 5.54 -24.44 11.66
C GLY A 484 6.52 -23.26 11.72
N TYR A 485 7.82 -23.53 11.87
CA TYR A 485 8.90 -22.53 11.85
C TYR A 485 8.75 -21.37 12.86
N PRO A 486 8.50 -21.62 14.17
CA PRO A 486 8.39 -20.55 15.15
C PRO A 486 9.71 -19.79 15.32
N GLY A 487 9.60 -18.50 15.61
CA GLY A 487 10.71 -17.57 15.69
C GLY A 487 10.37 -16.24 16.34
N TYR A 488 11.18 -15.87 17.32
CA TYR A 488 11.14 -14.58 18.02
C TYR A 488 12.52 -13.92 17.93
N ALA A 489 12.86 -13.46 16.73
CA ALA A 489 14.16 -12.88 16.45
C ALA A 489 14.26 -11.43 16.96
N THR A 490 15.50 -10.98 17.19
CA THR A 490 15.81 -9.61 17.59
C THR A 490 16.75 -8.96 16.57
N PHE A 491 16.46 -7.73 16.18
CA PHE A 491 17.37 -6.92 15.36
C PHE A 491 18.26 -6.08 16.27
N PHE A 492 19.58 -6.23 16.11
CA PHE A 492 20.58 -5.35 16.67
C PHE A 492 21.05 -4.40 15.57
N GLY A 493 20.53 -3.18 15.64
CA GLY A 493 20.65 -2.20 14.60
C GLY A 493 21.72 -1.15 14.85
N LYS A 494 22.27 -0.59 13.77
CA LYS A 494 23.07 0.64 13.80
C LYS A 494 22.73 1.57 12.63
N VAL A 495 22.52 2.84 12.92
CA VAL A 495 22.39 3.95 11.96
C VAL A 495 23.75 4.62 11.81
N VAL A 496 24.21 4.70 10.56
CA VAL A 496 25.52 5.27 10.25
C VAL A 496 25.45 6.21 9.04
N THR A 497 26.49 7.03 8.86
CA THR A 497 26.67 7.86 7.67
C THR A 497 28.08 7.70 7.13
N TYR A 498 28.25 7.74 5.80
CA TYR A 498 29.56 7.57 5.19
C TYR A 498 30.40 8.84 5.34
N ASN A 499 31.59 8.71 5.93
CA ASN A 499 32.56 9.80 6.07
C ASN A 499 33.62 9.72 4.97
N TYR A 500 33.50 10.59 3.97
CA TYR A 500 34.43 10.68 2.83
C TYR A 500 35.88 10.95 3.22
N LYS A 501 36.15 11.61 4.36
CA LYS A 501 37.53 11.88 4.82
C LYS A 501 38.18 10.64 5.43
N LYS A 502 37.40 9.83 6.14
CA LYS A 502 37.89 8.59 6.78
C LYS A 502 37.86 7.39 5.83
N GLY A 503 37.02 7.43 4.78
CA GLY A 503 36.70 6.27 3.97
C GLY A 503 35.91 5.20 4.74
N TRP A 504 35.23 5.58 5.82
CA TRP A 504 34.51 4.67 6.72
C TRP A 504 33.22 5.31 7.25
N TYR A 505 32.41 4.54 7.99
CA TYR A 505 31.11 4.97 8.51
C TYR A 505 31.19 5.51 9.94
N ASP A 506 30.54 6.65 10.18
CA ASP A 506 30.38 7.26 11.50
C ASP A 506 28.94 7.04 12.02
N PRO A 507 28.75 6.83 13.34
CA PRO A 507 27.42 6.66 13.92
C PRO A 507 26.58 7.94 13.82
N VAL A 508 25.27 7.79 13.63
CA VAL A 508 24.32 8.91 13.61
C VAL A 508 23.40 8.82 14.83
N PRO A 509 23.52 9.75 15.80
CA PRO A 509 22.74 9.72 17.02
C PRO A 509 21.28 10.12 16.78
N ASN A 510 20.37 9.63 17.62
CA ASN A 510 18.97 10.08 17.69
C ASN A 510 18.14 9.94 16.40
N ALA A 511 18.61 9.18 15.41
CA ALA A 511 17.87 8.93 14.19
C ALA A 511 16.60 8.12 14.48
N ILE A 512 15.51 8.43 13.77
CA ILE A 512 14.27 7.66 13.82
C ILE A 512 14.39 6.52 12.82
N VAL A 513 14.16 5.29 13.29
CA VAL A 513 14.23 4.07 12.49
C VAL A 513 12.82 3.50 12.33
N GLU A 514 12.44 3.22 11.10
CA GLU A 514 11.21 2.53 10.71
C GLU A 514 11.58 1.11 10.26
N ALA A 515 10.97 0.08 10.86
CA ALA A 515 11.05 -1.30 10.39
C ALA A 515 9.64 -1.82 10.07
N ARG A 516 9.47 -2.39 8.87
CA ARG A 516 8.18 -2.94 8.43
C ARG A 516 8.35 -4.26 7.68
N LEU A 517 7.38 -5.15 7.80
CA LEU A 517 7.28 -6.34 6.96
C LEU A 517 7.05 -5.92 5.50
N VAL A 518 7.80 -6.50 4.55
CA VAL A 518 7.72 -6.15 3.12
C VAL A 518 6.32 -6.36 2.55
N THR A 519 5.65 -7.44 2.96
CA THR A 519 4.37 -7.89 2.42
C THR A 519 3.14 -7.18 3.00
N SER A 520 3.29 -6.48 4.13
CA SER A 520 2.18 -5.72 4.70
C SER A 520 2.20 -4.27 4.23
N THR A 521 1.03 -3.77 3.85
CA THR A 521 0.80 -2.36 3.54
C THR A 521 -0.03 -1.65 4.63
N TYR A 522 -0.20 -2.30 5.80
CA TYR A 522 -0.99 -1.76 6.92
C TYR A 522 -0.18 -0.71 7.69
N LYS A 523 -0.64 0.55 7.66
CA LYS A 523 0.14 1.70 8.16
C LYS A 523 0.52 1.63 9.65
N LEU A 524 -0.28 0.94 10.48
CA LEU A 524 -0.09 0.88 11.94
C LEU A 524 0.75 -0.31 12.43
N ASN A 525 1.17 -1.22 11.53
CA ASN A 525 2.01 -2.37 11.89
C ASN A 525 3.52 -2.08 11.83
N LYS A 526 3.89 -0.82 11.62
CA LYS A 526 5.28 -0.37 11.47
C LYS A 526 5.90 -0.12 12.82
N ILE A 527 7.08 -0.70 13.03
CA ILE A 527 7.86 -0.50 14.24
C ILE A 527 8.67 0.78 14.07
N ILE A 528 8.40 1.79 14.88
CA ILE A 528 9.13 3.06 14.88
C ILE A 528 9.88 3.18 16.21
N ILE A 529 11.19 3.36 16.13
CA ILE A 529 12.07 3.52 17.29
C ILE A 529 13.10 4.62 17.06
N LYS A 530 13.80 5.01 18.13
CA LYS A 530 14.85 6.03 18.09
C LYS A 530 16.19 5.40 18.44
N ALA A 531 17.20 5.68 17.62
CA ALA A 531 18.56 5.25 17.88
C ALA A 531 19.19 6.03 19.04
N ASP A 532 20.10 5.40 19.77
CA ASP A 532 20.83 5.99 20.89
C ASP A 532 21.91 7.01 20.44
N LYS A 533 22.79 7.43 21.36
CA LYS A 533 23.85 8.40 21.08
C LYS A 533 24.97 7.83 20.20
N GLU A 534 25.09 6.52 20.14
CA GLU A 534 26.04 5.76 19.34
C GLU A 534 25.40 5.26 18.03
N GLY A 535 24.17 5.68 17.75
CA GLY A 535 23.37 5.31 16.60
C GLY A 535 22.85 3.87 16.65
N ARG A 536 22.87 3.20 17.80
CA ARG A 536 22.40 1.81 17.94
C ARG A 536 20.92 1.75 18.26
N PHE A 537 20.27 0.66 17.89
CA PHE A 537 18.86 0.42 18.16
C PHE A 537 18.58 -1.08 18.31
N ILE A 538 17.49 -1.43 19.01
CA ILE A 538 17.10 -2.83 19.24
C ILE A 538 15.62 -2.97 18.91
N ILE A 539 15.26 -4.05 18.20
CA ILE A 539 13.87 -4.41 17.91
C ILE A 539 13.63 -5.87 18.27
N HIS A 540 12.75 -6.12 19.23
CA HIS A 540 12.28 -7.45 19.60
C HIS A 540 11.02 -7.86 18.84
N GLY A 541 10.75 -9.17 18.79
CA GLY A 541 9.51 -9.72 18.23
C GLY A 541 9.43 -9.71 16.71
N ILE A 542 10.56 -9.98 16.06
CA ILE A 542 10.63 -10.17 14.61
C ILE A 542 10.34 -11.65 14.29
N PRO A 543 9.31 -11.97 13.49
CA PRO A 543 9.03 -13.34 13.10
C PRO A 543 10.08 -13.87 12.13
N ILE A 544 10.46 -15.14 12.27
CA ILE A 544 11.35 -15.78 11.28
C ILE A 544 10.58 -16.10 10.02
N ALA A 545 9.39 -16.68 10.13
CA ALA A 545 8.58 -17.08 9.00
C ALA A 545 7.53 -16.03 8.64
N GLY A 546 7.23 -15.91 7.35
CA GLY A 546 6.21 -15.00 6.84
C GLY A 546 5.82 -15.35 5.41
N ALA A 547 4.75 -14.73 4.92
CA ALA A 547 4.36 -14.87 3.51
C ALA A 547 5.47 -14.32 2.59
N GLY A 548 5.90 -15.11 1.60
CA GLY A 548 6.84 -14.66 0.57
C GLY A 548 6.23 -13.61 -0.35
N ALA A 549 7.07 -12.77 -0.97
CA ALA A 549 6.61 -11.79 -1.97
C ALA A 549 6.12 -12.51 -3.23
N GLY A 550 4.80 -12.60 -3.43
CA GLY A 550 4.19 -13.07 -4.67
C GLY A 550 4.26 -14.59 -4.87
N GLY A 551 3.21 -15.29 -4.43
CA GLY A 551 2.55 -16.42 -5.13
C GLY A 551 3.32 -17.64 -5.67
N GLY A 552 4.66 -17.76 -5.56
CA GLY A 552 5.34 -18.87 -6.27
C GLY A 552 6.72 -19.30 -5.81
N THR A 553 7.43 -18.55 -4.97
CA THR A 553 8.69 -19.04 -4.36
C THR A 553 8.61 -18.97 -2.84
N THR A 554 8.55 -20.16 -2.24
CA THR A 554 8.43 -20.41 -0.81
C THR A 554 9.77 -20.11 -0.13
N ILE A 555 10.10 -18.83 0.05
CA ILE A 555 11.13 -18.45 1.02
C ILE A 555 10.46 -18.57 2.39
N PRO A 556 10.87 -19.50 3.28
CA PRO A 556 10.25 -19.67 4.59
C PRO A 556 10.59 -18.52 5.55
N PHE A 557 11.33 -17.51 5.08
CA PHE A 557 11.86 -16.42 5.88
C PHE A 557 11.11 -15.12 5.60
N SER A 558 10.78 -14.40 6.67
CA SER A 558 10.18 -13.08 6.63
C SER A 558 11.20 -12.06 6.12
N GLN A 559 10.70 -11.03 5.45
CA GLN A 559 11.51 -9.96 4.87
C GLN A 559 11.05 -8.63 5.44
N TRP A 560 12.01 -7.85 5.95
CA TRP A 560 11.77 -6.57 6.60
C TRP A 560 12.49 -5.45 5.88
N VAL A 561 11.82 -4.32 5.67
CA VAL A 561 12.45 -3.08 5.20
C VAL A 561 12.80 -2.25 6.42
N VAL A 562 14.07 -1.86 6.56
CA VAL A 562 14.54 -0.99 7.66
C VAL A 562 15.08 0.31 7.09
N ARG A 563 14.49 1.45 7.46
CA ARG A 563 14.88 2.80 7.02
C ARG A 563 15.16 3.70 8.20
N ALA A 564 15.97 4.73 8.00
CA ALA A 564 16.31 5.70 9.03
C ALA A 564 16.24 7.14 8.50
N TRP A 565 15.89 8.04 9.41
CA TRP A 565 15.60 9.43 9.13
C TRP A 565 16.09 10.33 10.25
N VAL A 566 16.52 11.54 9.90
CA VAL A 566 16.81 12.62 10.83
C VAL A 566 16.02 13.84 10.39
N PHE A 567 15.21 14.38 11.29
CA PHE A 567 14.37 15.54 11.04
C PHE A 567 14.88 16.75 11.83
N SER A 568 14.59 17.94 11.31
CA SER A 568 14.61 19.18 12.09
C SER A 568 13.39 19.27 13.00
N GLU A 569 13.36 20.26 13.91
CA GLU A 569 12.20 20.49 14.80
C GLU A 569 10.92 20.85 14.03
N ASP A 570 11.04 21.47 12.86
CA ASP A 570 9.94 21.84 11.96
C ASP A 570 9.60 20.75 10.92
N GLY A 571 10.11 19.52 11.07
CA GLY A 571 9.76 18.37 10.23
C GLY A 571 10.44 18.31 8.86
N LYS A 572 11.46 19.13 8.58
CA LYS A 572 12.29 19.02 7.37
C LYS A 572 13.23 17.83 7.49
N ILE A 573 13.54 17.20 6.36
CA ILE A 573 14.39 16.01 6.31
C ILE A 573 15.85 16.46 6.20
N LEU A 574 16.63 16.23 7.26
CA LEU A 574 18.05 16.56 7.32
C LEU A 574 18.91 15.39 6.83
N MET A 575 18.52 14.17 7.18
CA MET A 575 19.17 12.95 6.68
C MET A 575 18.12 11.88 6.40
N ALA A 576 18.34 11.08 5.37
CA ALA A 576 17.48 9.98 4.99
C ALA A 576 18.31 8.78 4.51
N THR A 577 17.70 7.60 4.52
CA THR A 577 18.31 6.36 4.01
C THR A 577 18.92 6.54 2.62
N ASP A 578 20.19 6.14 2.48
CA ASP A 578 20.93 6.22 1.23
C ASP A 578 20.75 4.95 0.40
N LEU A 579 20.23 5.09 -0.82
CA LEU A 579 20.13 4.02 -1.83
C LEU A 579 21.30 4.06 -2.82
N GLY A 580 22.23 5.01 -2.67
CA GLY A 580 23.39 5.19 -3.51
C GLY A 580 24.53 4.21 -3.23
N GLN A 581 25.73 4.61 -3.67
CA GLN A 581 26.92 3.76 -3.69
C GLN A 581 27.39 3.33 -2.29
N PHE A 582 27.26 4.20 -1.29
CA PHE A 582 27.70 3.93 0.08
C PHE A 582 26.59 3.41 0.99
N GLY A 583 25.34 3.46 0.54
CA GLY A 583 24.19 2.94 1.27
C GLY A 583 23.79 1.54 0.81
N MET A 584 22.63 1.44 0.16
CA MET A 584 21.99 0.16 -0.21
C MET A 584 22.90 -0.81 -0.98
N GLN A 585 23.85 -0.31 -1.80
CA GLN A 585 24.76 -1.17 -2.55
C GLN A 585 25.73 -1.97 -1.65
N ASN A 586 26.04 -1.46 -0.45
CA ASN A 586 26.88 -2.16 0.53
C ASN A 586 26.04 -2.77 1.67
N PHE A 587 24.98 -2.09 2.08
CA PHE A 587 24.11 -2.49 3.18
C PHE A 587 22.65 -2.57 2.70
N PRO A 588 22.16 -3.77 2.35
CA PRO A 588 20.81 -3.93 1.81
C PRO A 588 19.75 -3.47 2.81
N GLN A 589 18.72 -2.78 2.31
CA GLN A 589 17.62 -2.26 3.13
C GLN A 589 16.57 -3.33 3.45
N ILE A 590 16.52 -4.40 2.64
CA ILE A 590 15.66 -5.56 2.86
C ILE A 590 16.48 -6.59 3.65
N ILE A 591 16.04 -6.85 4.87
CA ILE A 591 16.63 -7.81 5.79
C ILE A 591 15.82 -9.09 5.72
N ILE A 592 16.50 -10.20 5.39
CA ILE A 592 15.94 -11.55 5.46
C ILE A 592 16.31 -12.12 6.82
N VAL A 593 15.32 -12.58 7.58
CA VAL A 593 15.55 -13.08 8.95
C VAL A 593 16.02 -14.53 8.89
N LEU A 594 17.32 -14.76 9.11
CA LEU A 594 17.97 -16.07 9.00
C LEU A 594 18.54 -16.57 10.33
N HIS A 595 18.57 -15.72 11.36
CA HIS A 595 19.14 -16.01 12.67
C HIS A 595 18.23 -15.48 13.80
N PRO A 596 18.37 -16.00 15.03
CA PRO A 596 17.68 -15.45 16.21
C PRO A 596 18.06 -13.99 16.51
N TYR A 597 19.26 -13.58 16.07
CA TYR A 597 19.79 -12.24 16.26
C TYR A 597 20.35 -11.77 14.92
N GLU A 598 19.77 -10.71 14.36
CA GLU A 598 20.22 -10.13 13.09
C GLU A 598 20.91 -8.79 13.34
N ASN A 599 22.13 -8.63 12.80
CA ASN A 599 22.83 -7.36 12.83
C ASN A 599 22.41 -6.53 11.62
N VAL A 600 21.72 -5.43 11.87
CA VAL A 600 21.16 -4.57 10.82
C VAL A 600 21.94 -3.26 10.78
N THR A 601 22.42 -2.87 9.61
CA THR A 601 23.04 -1.53 9.42
C THR A 601 22.22 -0.77 8.40
N THR A 602 21.80 0.44 8.76
CA THR A 602 21.14 1.36 7.83
C THR A 602 21.99 2.61 7.68
N VAL A 603 22.28 2.96 6.43
CA VAL A 603 23.12 4.11 6.08
C VAL A 603 22.23 5.27 5.73
N VAL A 604 22.47 6.43 6.34
CA VAL A 604 21.81 7.69 6.03
C VAL A 604 22.81 8.69 5.47
N ALA A 605 22.34 9.55 4.57
CA ALA A 605 23.11 10.63 4.01
C ALA A 605 22.44 11.97 4.29
N LYS A 606 23.22 13.05 4.23
CA LYS A 606 22.69 14.41 4.20
C LYS A 606 21.93 14.62 2.90
N VAL A 607 20.76 15.24 2.96
CA VAL A 607 19.88 15.33 1.79
C VAL A 607 19.25 16.70 1.59
N ALA A 608 18.83 16.92 0.35
CA ALA A 608 17.72 17.80 -0.01
C ALA A 608 16.61 16.94 -0.63
N SER A 609 15.35 17.33 -0.47
CA SER A 609 14.20 16.50 -0.86
C SER A 609 13.20 17.21 -1.75
N ILE A 610 12.50 16.44 -2.60
CA ILE A 610 11.42 16.89 -3.46
C ILE A 610 10.17 16.03 -3.23
N GLU A 611 9.05 16.68 -2.96
CA GLU A 611 7.72 16.08 -2.83
C GLU A 611 7.00 16.16 -4.18
N VAL A 612 6.46 15.05 -4.66
CA VAL A 612 5.82 14.93 -5.98
C VAL A 612 4.43 14.35 -5.81
N TYR A 613 3.44 14.98 -6.45
CA TYR A 613 2.02 14.57 -6.43
C TYR A 613 1.60 13.99 -7.79
N ASP A 614 0.34 13.56 -7.90
CA ASP A 614 -0.28 13.07 -9.14
C ASP A 614 0.49 11.91 -9.81
N LEU A 615 0.88 10.90 -9.03
CA LEU A 615 1.69 9.75 -9.50
C LEU A 615 0.96 8.75 -10.39
N ASP A 616 -0.18 9.10 -10.97
CA ASP A 616 -0.94 8.20 -11.84
C ASP A 616 -0.18 7.87 -13.12
N ILE A 617 -0.40 6.68 -13.66
CA ILE A 617 0.10 6.31 -14.98
C ILE A 617 -0.75 7.03 -16.04
N PRO A 618 -0.18 7.90 -16.90
CA PRO A 618 -0.98 8.74 -17.81
C PRO A 618 -1.89 7.97 -18.77
N GLY A 619 -1.55 6.73 -19.13
CA GLY A 619 -2.35 5.89 -20.03
C GLY A 619 -3.63 5.32 -19.41
N ILE A 620 -3.70 5.19 -18.09
CA ILE A 620 -4.85 4.59 -17.37
C ILE A 620 -5.38 5.46 -16.22
N LEU A 621 -4.72 6.60 -15.94
CA LEU A 621 -5.08 7.61 -14.94
C LEU A 621 -5.30 7.06 -13.52
N THR A 622 -4.65 5.96 -13.19
CA THR A 622 -4.68 5.34 -11.86
C THR A 622 -3.25 5.19 -11.33
N THR A 623 -3.10 5.13 -10.01
CA THR A 623 -1.82 4.87 -9.34
C THR A 623 -1.25 3.52 -9.77
N PRO A 624 0.09 3.33 -9.82
CA PRO A 624 0.70 2.09 -10.27
C PRO A 624 0.12 0.82 -9.62
N SER A 625 -0.10 0.86 -8.31
CA SER A 625 -0.72 -0.21 -7.53
C SER A 625 -2.10 0.20 -7.02
N LEU A 626 -3.01 -0.77 -6.96
CA LEU A 626 -4.38 -0.66 -6.47
C LEU A 626 -4.57 -1.70 -5.36
N ILE A 627 -4.74 -1.23 -4.13
CA ILE A 627 -5.03 -2.08 -2.97
C ILE A 627 -6.46 -2.61 -3.08
N ASP A 628 -6.70 -3.87 -2.69
CA ASP A 628 -8.07 -4.35 -2.52
C ASP A 628 -8.65 -3.75 -1.22
N PRO A 629 -9.63 -2.83 -1.30
CA PRO A 629 -10.17 -2.17 -0.11
C PRO A 629 -10.95 -3.13 0.80
N ARG A 630 -11.30 -4.34 0.32
CA ARG A 630 -12.18 -5.30 1.00
C ARG A 630 -11.45 -6.27 1.91
N THR A 631 -10.20 -6.58 1.61
CA THR A 631 -9.40 -7.59 2.34
C THR A 631 -8.10 -7.05 2.85
N GLY A 632 -7.95 -5.73 2.81
CA GLY A 632 -6.85 -5.02 3.40
C GLY A 632 -5.50 -5.34 2.76
N TYR A 633 -4.51 -4.81 3.46
CA TYR A 633 -3.22 -4.41 2.98
C TYR A 633 -2.19 -5.52 2.62
N PHE A 634 -2.62 -6.76 2.40
CA PHE A 634 -1.77 -7.80 1.79
C PHE A 634 -2.11 -8.06 0.33
N ASP A 635 -3.35 -7.76 -0.06
CA ASP A 635 -3.85 -8.05 -1.39
C ASP A 635 -4.00 -6.77 -2.21
N MET A 636 -3.58 -6.88 -3.47
CA MET A 636 -3.69 -5.80 -4.44
C MET A 636 -4.45 -6.30 -5.64
N TRP A 637 -5.44 -5.52 -6.08
CA TRP A 637 -6.06 -5.70 -7.39
C TRP A 637 -5.03 -5.55 -8.51
N ARG A 638 -4.08 -4.64 -8.33
CA ARG A 638 -2.92 -4.47 -9.22
C ARG A 638 -1.70 -4.12 -8.39
N ALA A 639 -0.60 -4.82 -8.61
CA ALA A 639 0.69 -4.50 -8.01
C ALA A 639 1.68 -4.18 -9.13
N GLN A 640 2.04 -2.91 -9.27
CA GLN A 640 3.05 -2.48 -10.24
C GLN A 640 4.15 -1.71 -9.50
N LEU A 641 5.40 -2.14 -9.66
CA LEU A 641 6.52 -1.50 -9.01
C LEU A 641 6.73 -0.12 -9.63
N ALA A 642 6.70 0.92 -8.79
CA ALA A 642 7.00 2.29 -9.16
C ALA A 642 8.33 2.72 -8.54
N ILE A 643 9.24 3.21 -9.38
CA ILE A 643 10.58 3.64 -8.99
C ILE A 643 10.73 5.09 -9.44
N LEU A 644 11.16 5.97 -8.52
CA LEU A 644 11.51 7.34 -8.85
C LEU A 644 13.02 7.50 -8.75
N MET A 645 13.69 7.62 -9.90
CA MET A 645 15.14 7.76 -9.96
C MET A 645 15.53 9.22 -10.19
N PRO A 646 16.34 9.82 -9.31
CA PRO A 646 17.02 11.05 -9.62
C PRO A 646 18.24 10.79 -10.53
N PHE A 647 18.48 11.69 -11.49
CA PHE A 647 19.66 11.68 -12.35
C PHE A 647 20.36 13.04 -12.33
N ASP A 648 21.68 13.06 -12.27
CA ASP A 648 22.47 14.28 -12.45
C ASP A 648 22.24 14.85 -13.87
N ILE A 649 21.94 16.14 -13.97
CA ILE A 649 21.65 16.79 -15.26
C ILE A 649 22.86 16.80 -16.21
N LEU A 650 24.09 16.89 -15.69
CA LEU A 650 25.32 17.02 -16.47
C LEU A 650 25.80 15.67 -16.97
N THR A 651 25.94 14.69 -16.07
CA THR A 651 26.47 13.37 -16.40
C THR A 651 25.39 12.40 -16.88
N LYS A 652 24.10 12.70 -16.62
CA LYS A 652 22.96 11.80 -16.79
C LYS A 652 23.12 10.47 -16.03
N SER A 653 23.96 10.43 -15.00
CA SER A 653 24.19 9.27 -14.15
C SER A 653 23.39 9.33 -12.86
N MET A 654 23.31 8.21 -12.16
CA MET A 654 22.78 8.20 -10.79
C MET A 654 23.70 9.02 -9.87
N PRO A 655 23.14 9.81 -8.93
CA PRO A 655 23.92 10.49 -7.89
C PRO A 655 24.69 9.50 -7.01
N ILE A 656 25.76 9.97 -6.34
CA ILE A 656 26.53 9.16 -5.39
C ILE A 656 25.65 8.76 -4.20
N SER A 657 24.85 9.70 -3.70
CA SER A 657 23.85 9.47 -2.67
C SER A 657 22.47 10.01 -3.08
N TYR A 658 21.47 9.16 -2.94
CA TYR A 658 20.08 9.45 -3.27
C TYR A 658 19.13 8.46 -2.60
N GLY A 659 17.84 8.73 -2.68
CA GLY A 659 16.81 7.74 -2.38
C GLY A 659 15.43 8.24 -2.74
N TYR A 660 14.44 7.38 -2.54
CA TYR A 660 13.04 7.72 -2.78
C TYR A 660 12.12 6.87 -1.91
N TYR A 661 10.92 7.39 -1.68
CA TYR A 661 9.79 6.68 -1.09
C TYR A 661 8.62 6.78 -2.06
N CYS A 662 8.29 5.66 -2.71
CA CYS A 662 7.11 5.50 -3.54
C CYS A 662 6.56 4.10 -3.30
N ASN A 663 5.34 4.02 -2.76
CA ASN A 663 4.66 2.74 -2.53
C ASN A 663 3.77 2.33 -3.72
N GLY A 664 3.46 3.26 -4.62
CA GLY A 664 2.71 3.03 -5.85
C GLY A 664 1.19 3.05 -5.67
N TRP A 665 0.65 3.09 -4.45
CA TRP A 665 -0.79 3.23 -4.19
C TRP A 665 -1.19 4.58 -3.62
N GLU A 666 -0.26 5.32 -2.99
CA GLU A 666 -0.48 6.71 -2.64
C GLU A 666 -0.18 7.60 -3.85
N PRO A 667 -0.96 8.67 -4.09
CA PRO A 667 -0.75 9.58 -5.22
C PRO A 667 0.39 10.58 -4.98
N VAL A 668 1.23 10.34 -3.97
CA VAL A 668 2.34 11.20 -3.55
C VAL A 668 3.59 10.37 -3.30
N ALA A 669 4.75 10.94 -3.57
CA ALA A 669 6.05 10.34 -3.31
C ALA A 669 7.06 11.39 -2.88
N LEU A 670 8.15 10.90 -2.33
CA LEU A 670 9.29 11.68 -1.89
C LEU A 670 10.54 11.18 -2.61
N VAL A 671 11.35 12.09 -3.14
CA VAL A 671 12.69 11.79 -3.67
C VAL A 671 13.69 12.66 -2.94
N TRP A 672 14.87 12.12 -2.64
CA TRP A 672 15.94 12.87 -2.00
C TRP A 672 17.28 12.58 -2.65
N VAL A 673 18.15 13.59 -2.64
CA VAL A 673 19.49 13.53 -3.24
C VAL A 673 20.49 14.22 -2.33
N GLN A 674 21.78 13.95 -2.55
CA GLN A 674 22.85 14.76 -1.96
C GLN A 674 22.64 16.27 -2.25
N PRO A 675 22.90 17.17 -1.28
CA PRO A 675 22.76 18.61 -1.47
C PRO A 675 23.65 19.15 -2.60
N GLU A 676 23.26 20.32 -3.12
CA GLU A 676 24.06 21.07 -4.12
C GLU A 676 24.28 20.34 -5.45
N LEU A 677 23.50 19.29 -5.72
CA LEU A 677 23.45 18.62 -7.01
C LEU A 677 22.33 19.21 -7.88
N ARG A 678 22.58 19.37 -9.17
CA ARG A 678 21.53 19.63 -10.16
C ARG A 678 21.01 18.31 -10.71
N PHE A 679 19.72 18.02 -10.49
CA PHE A 679 19.17 16.72 -10.81
C PHE A 679 17.78 16.81 -11.46
N THR A 680 17.40 15.76 -12.19
CA THR A 680 16.06 15.53 -12.70
C THR A 680 15.48 14.28 -12.05
N VAL A 681 14.15 14.11 -12.08
CA VAL A 681 13.49 12.91 -11.55
C VAL A 681 12.77 12.20 -12.68
N VAL A 682 13.02 10.91 -12.82
CA VAL A 682 12.36 10.04 -13.81
C VAL A 682 11.67 8.90 -13.08
N GLY A 683 10.37 8.77 -13.32
CA GLY A 683 9.55 7.69 -12.77
C GLY A 683 9.41 6.54 -13.75
N TYR A 684 9.79 5.34 -13.33
CA TYR A 684 9.63 4.10 -14.09
C TYR A 684 8.57 3.23 -13.43
N THR A 685 7.74 2.59 -14.25
CA THR A 685 6.93 1.46 -13.81
C THR A 685 7.44 0.17 -14.43
N SER A 686 7.42 -0.93 -13.68
CA SER A 686 7.75 -2.25 -14.20
C SER A 686 6.67 -3.26 -13.80
N THR A 687 6.32 -4.14 -14.74
CA THR A 687 5.44 -5.28 -14.51
C THR A 687 6.18 -6.48 -13.91
N ALA A 688 7.42 -6.31 -13.44
CA ALA A 688 8.23 -7.39 -12.89
C ALA A 688 7.67 -7.89 -11.53
N GLN A 689 6.70 -8.81 -11.64
CA GLN A 689 6.26 -9.72 -10.60
C GLN A 689 7.23 -10.92 -10.44
N GLN A 690 8.46 -10.82 -10.96
CA GLN A 690 9.48 -11.86 -10.82
C GLN A 690 10.83 -11.26 -10.38
N GLY A 691 11.21 -11.62 -9.16
CA GLY A 691 12.59 -11.85 -8.71
C GLY A 691 13.66 -10.83 -9.11
N GLY A 692 13.98 -9.92 -8.18
CA GLY A 692 15.36 -9.69 -7.74
C GLY A 692 16.39 -9.06 -8.68
N GLN A 693 16.13 -8.86 -9.98
CA GLN A 693 17.02 -8.10 -10.85
C GLN A 693 16.22 -7.21 -11.80
N THR A 694 15.90 -6.02 -11.32
CA THR A 694 15.44 -4.93 -12.17
C THR A 694 16.63 -4.46 -13.01
N SER A 695 16.65 -4.84 -14.28
CA SER A 695 17.43 -4.09 -15.26
C SER A 695 16.94 -2.64 -15.22
N THR A 696 17.84 -1.72 -14.90
CA THR A 696 17.61 -0.28 -14.70
C THR A 696 17.20 0.46 -15.98
N GLY A 697 16.53 -0.21 -16.93
CA GLY A 697 16.21 0.33 -18.25
C GLY A 697 15.05 -0.34 -19.01
N GLY A 698 14.26 -1.22 -18.38
CA GLY A 698 13.13 -1.91 -19.03
C GLY A 698 11.73 -1.39 -18.72
N GLY A 699 11.59 -0.43 -17.79
CA GLY A 699 10.28 0.06 -17.32
C GLY A 699 9.70 1.20 -18.17
N GLN A 700 8.37 1.29 -18.23
CA GLN A 700 7.66 2.38 -18.90
C GLN A 700 7.79 3.67 -18.07
N VAL A 701 8.34 4.73 -18.67
CA VAL A 701 8.51 6.04 -18.02
C VAL A 701 7.16 6.71 -17.87
N PHE A 702 6.62 6.81 -16.66
CA PHE A 702 5.27 7.38 -16.42
C PHE A 702 5.30 8.81 -15.85
N LEU A 703 6.47 9.23 -15.36
CA LEU A 703 6.70 10.54 -14.75
C LEU A 703 8.06 11.07 -15.19
N LEU A 704 8.11 12.37 -15.51
CA LEU A 704 9.31 13.06 -15.91
C LEU A 704 9.28 14.47 -15.32
N LEU A 705 10.31 14.83 -14.57
CA LEU A 705 10.49 16.16 -13.98
C LEU A 705 11.90 16.66 -14.30
N THR A 706 11.99 17.51 -15.31
CA THR A 706 13.27 18.01 -15.84
C THR A 706 13.46 19.50 -15.67
N ASN A 707 12.41 20.25 -15.28
CA ASN A 707 12.40 21.71 -15.30
C ASN A 707 12.76 22.23 -16.71
N SER A 708 12.08 21.67 -17.72
CA SER A 708 12.27 21.99 -19.14
C SER A 708 11.49 23.23 -19.56
N THR A 709 12.08 23.97 -20.49
CA THR A 709 11.51 25.18 -21.09
C THR A 709 11.68 25.11 -22.61
N GLU A 710 11.12 26.06 -23.33
CA GLU A 710 11.32 26.18 -24.78
C GLU A 710 12.80 26.41 -25.13
N ASP A 711 13.50 27.24 -24.35
CA ASP A 711 14.93 27.55 -24.56
C ASP A 711 15.85 26.36 -24.26
N ASN A 712 15.51 25.56 -23.25
CA ASN A 712 16.26 24.37 -22.86
C ASN A 712 15.29 23.19 -22.68
N THR A 713 15.11 22.44 -23.77
CA THR A 713 14.14 21.35 -23.88
C THR A 713 14.49 20.13 -23.02
N GLU A 714 15.77 19.86 -22.76
CA GLU A 714 16.23 18.81 -21.84
C GLU A 714 16.18 19.23 -20.37
N GLY A 715 15.98 20.53 -20.12
CA GLY A 715 15.72 21.12 -18.81
C GLY A 715 16.94 21.48 -17.98
N TYR A 716 16.71 22.36 -17.01
CA TYR A 716 17.76 22.88 -16.11
C TYR A 716 18.00 21.98 -14.89
N GLY A 717 17.08 21.04 -14.62
CA GLY A 717 17.03 20.30 -13.38
C GLY A 717 16.63 21.16 -12.18
N TYR A 718 16.59 20.52 -11.02
CA TYR A 718 16.34 21.12 -9.72
C TYR A 718 17.66 21.22 -8.95
N TYR A 719 17.85 22.31 -8.21
CA TYR A 719 19.00 22.56 -7.36
C TYR A 719 18.51 22.97 -5.98
N LEU A 720 18.93 22.24 -4.94
CA LEU A 720 18.45 22.43 -3.58
C LEU A 720 19.61 22.40 -2.59
N HIS A 721 19.48 23.20 -1.53
CA HIS A 721 20.42 23.27 -0.43
C HIS A 721 20.15 22.20 0.63
N TYR A 722 21.11 22.02 1.54
CA TYR A 722 20.98 21.04 2.62
C TYR A 722 19.74 21.27 3.48
N GLY A 723 18.93 20.22 3.67
CA GLY A 723 17.68 20.26 4.44
C GLY A 723 16.53 21.01 3.75
N GLU A 724 16.74 21.54 2.54
CA GLU A 724 15.69 22.17 1.75
C GLU A 724 14.73 21.10 1.20
N MET A 725 13.45 21.45 1.19
CA MET A 725 12.37 20.60 0.71
C MET A 725 11.53 21.37 -0.31
N LEU A 726 11.57 20.91 -1.56
CA LEU A 726 10.79 21.48 -2.65
C LEU A 726 9.49 20.69 -2.82
N LYS A 727 8.35 21.39 -2.88
CA LYS A 727 7.06 20.78 -3.23
C LYS A 727 6.77 21.07 -4.70
N VAL A 728 6.67 20.03 -5.53
CA VAL A 728 6.30 20.21 -6.95
C VAL A 728 4.81 20.46 -7.02
N ARG A 729 4.46 21.75 -7.03
CA ARG A 729 3.08 22.21 -7.10
C ARG A 729 2.49 21.84 -8.45
N PHE A 730 1.23 21.41 -8.43
CA PHE A 730 0.47 21.06 -9.63
C PHE A 730 1.24 20.06 -10.52
N SER A 731 1.73 18.97 -9.90
CA SER A 731 2.66 18.00 -10.50
C SER A 731 2.18 17.43 -11.84
N ALA A 732 0.87 17.25 -12.05
CA ALA A 732 0.32 16.83 -13.33
C ALA A 732 0.72 17.75 -14.51
N LEU A 733 0.69 19.07 -14.31
CA LEU A 733 1.05 20.05 -15.34
C LEU A 733 2.56 20.12 -15.56
N GLU A 734 3.36 20.09 -14.49
CA GLU A 734 4.82 20.11 -14.59
C GLU A 734 5.36 18.85 -15.28
N THR A 735 4.71 17.72 -15.04
CA THR A 735 4.98 16.46 -15.77
C THR A 735 4.56 16.57 -17.23
N ALA A 736 3.40 17.18 -17.54
CA ALA A 736 2.96 17.42 -18.92
C ALA A 736 3.96 18.29 -19.69
N LYS A 737 4.42 19.39 -19.09
CA LYS A 737 5.44 20.28 -19.66
C LYS A 737 6.76 19.56 -19.90
N SER A 738 7.24 18.81 -18.91
CA SER A 738 8.50 18.07 -19.04
C SER A 738 8.43 17.05 -20.18
N PHE A 739 7.34 16.26 -20.27
CA PHE A 739 7.14 15.36 -21.40
C PHE A 739 7.03 16.10 -22.74
N TYR A 740 6.32 17.22 -22.78
CA TYR A 740 6.13 18.02 -23.98
C TYR A 740 7.45 18.59 -24.50
N TYR A 741 8.18 19.34 -23.68
CA TYR A 741 9.42 20.01 -24.09
C TYR A 741 10.52 19.02 -24.45
N VAL A 742 10.71 17.95 -23.67
CA VAL A 742 11.71 16.92 -24.00
C VAL A 742 11.34 16.23 -25.32
N SER A 743 10.07 15.91 -25.53
CA SER A 743 9.63 15.31 -26.81
C SER A 743 9.80 16.28 -27.97
N TYR A 744 9.43 17.54 -27.78
CA TYR A 744 9.54 18.60 -28.78
C TYR A 744 10.99 18.83 -29.20
N GLY A 745 11.90 19.03 -28.24
CA GLY A 745 13.32 19.24 -28.53
C GLY A 745 13.93 18.06 -29.29
N ARG A 746 13.73 16.83 -28.80
CA ARG A 746 14.25 15.63 -29.47
C ARG A 746 13.66 15.45 -30.86
N TYR A 747 12.36 15.66 -31.02
CA TYR A 747 11.69 15.51 -32.30
C TYR A 747 12.06 16.62 -33.30
N SER A 748 12.38 17.83 -32.83
CA SER A 748 12.86 18.92 -33.68
C SER A 748 14.18 18.58 -34.39
N GLU A 749 15.09 17.86 -33.70
CA GLU A 749 16.32 17.33 -34.30
C GLU A 749 16.04 16.30 -35.41
N PHE A 750 15.02 15.45 -35.23
CA PHE A 750 14.61 14.51 -36.28
C PHE A 750 14.00 15.23 -37.48
N ILE A 751 13.13 16.23 -37.26
CA ILE A 751 12.54 17.04 -38.34
C ILE A 751 13.63 17.79 -39.11
N ALA A 752 14.61 18.39 -38.41
CA ALA A 752 15.74 19.07 -39.04
C ALA A 752 16.56 18.13 -39.96
N LYS A 753 16.53 16.82 -39.68
CA LYS A 753 17.14 15.75 -40.50
C LYS A 753 16.13 15.03 -41.41
N HIS A 754 14.95 15.63 -41.65
CA HIS A 754 13.89 15.12 -42.54
C HIS A 754 13.29 13.77 -42.13
N VAL A 755 13.27 13.47 -40.83
CA VAL A 755 12.61 12.29 -40.25
C VAL A 755 11.41 12.78 -39.42
N GLY A 756 10.19 12.63 -39.94
CA GLY A 756 8.96 13.12 -39.30
C GLY A 756 7.87 12.06 -39.16
N SER A 757 6.94 12.29 -38.23
CA SER A 757 5.73 11.49 -38.00
C SER A 757 4.51 12.41 -37.89
N PRO A 758 3.53 12.32 -38.82
CA PRO A 758 2.30 13.11 -38.72
C PRO A 758 1.52 12.91 -37.41
N SER A 759 1.60 11.70 -36.83
CA SER A 759 0.98 11.40 -35.53
C SER A 759 1.65 12.18 -34.39
N ALA A 760 2.99 12.31 -34.44
CA ALA A 760 3.75 13.08 -33.47
C ALA A 760 3.40 14.57 -33.55
N ASP A 761 3.29 15.13 -34.76
CA ASP A 761 2.92 16.54 -34.97
C ASP A 761 1.56 16.88 -34.35
N VAL A 762 0.54 16.06 -34.62
CA VAL A 762 -0.82 16.25 -34.08
C VAL A 762 -0.82 16.11 -32.56
N THR A 763 -0.10 15.12 -32.03
CA THR A 763 -0.06 14.83 -30.59
C THR A 763 0.65 15.94 -29.82
N LEU A 764 1.80 16.42 -30.32
CA LEU A 764 2.54 17.54 -29.72
C LEU A 764 1.73 18.84 -29.80
N LYS A 765 1.11 19.15 -30.95
CA LYS A 765 0.27 20.34 -31.10
C LYS A 765 -0.87 20.36 -30.07
N LYS A 766 -1.63 19.27 -29.96
CA LYS A 766 -2.71 19.16 -28.98
C LYS A 766 -2.19 19.29 -27.54
N SER A 767 -1.06 18.66 -27.23
CA SER A 767 -0.45 18.77 -25.90
C SER A 767 -0.14 20.22 -25.55
N GLY A 768 0.53 20.97 -26.44
CA GLY A 768 0.85 22.38 -26.23
C GLY A 768 -0.40 23.26 -26.05
N GLU A 769 -1.45 23.05 -26.85
CA GLU A 769 -2.73 23.77 -26.71
C GLU A 769 -3.36 23.59 -25.33
N TYR A 770 -3.37 22.36 -24.79
CA TYR A 770 -3.93 22.09 -23.46
C TYR A 770 -3.02 22.54 -22.32
N ILE A 771 -1.68 22.55 -22.50
CA ILE A 771 -0.75 23.15 -21.51
C ILE A 771 -1.07 24.64 -21.34
N LEU A 772 -1.22 25.39 -22.43
CA LEU A 772 -1.54 26.81 -22.38
C LEU A 772 -2.88 27.07 -21.69
N LYS A 773 -3.91 26.29 -22.02
CA LYS A 773 -5.22 26.38 -21.35
C LYS A 773 -5.12 26.06 -19.86
N ALA A 774 -4.34 25.05 -19.47
CA ALA A 774 -4.14 24.70 -18.07
C ALA A 774 -3.44 25.84 -17.30
N GLU A 775 -2.42 26.46 -17.90
CA GLU A 775 -1.72 27.60 -17.30
C GLU A 775 -2.61 28.84 -17.16
N GLU A 776 -3.43 29.14 -18.17
CA GLU A 776 -4.38 30.26 -18.13
C GLU A 776 -5.45 30.05 -17.04
N SER A 777 -6.05 28.86 -16.98
CA SER A 777 -7.01 28.50 -15.93
C SER A 777 -6.38 28.55 -14.54
N LEU A 778 -5.12 28.10 -14.38
CA LEU A 778 -4.42 28.16 -13.11
C LEU A 778 -4.15 29.61 -12.67
N ARG A 779 -3.78 30.50 -13.61
CA ARG A 779 -3.59 31.95 -13.34
C ARG A 779 -4.87 32.65 -12.94
N THR A 780 -6.02 32.17 -13.41
CA THR A 780 -7.36 32.72 -13.12
C THR A 780 -8.05 32.03 -11.94
N PHE A 781 -7.33 31.16 -11.20
CA PHE A 781 -7.86 30.38 -10.07
C PHE A 781 -9.03 29.45 -10.44
N LYS A 782 -9.12 28.99 -11.70
CA LYS A 782 -10.05 27.94 -12.14
C LYS A 782 -9.34 26.59 -12.09
N TYR A 783 -9.19 26.04 -10.90
CA TYR A 783 -8.44 24.81 -10.64
C TYR A 783 -9.10 23.57 -11.23
N SER A 784 -10.43 23.50 -11.27
CA SER A 784 -11.17 22.41 -11.92
C SER A 784 -10.81 22.26 -13.40
N ASP A 785 -10.92 23.35 -14.15
CA ASP A 785 -10.53 23.44 -15.56
C ASP A 785 -9.02 23.20 -15.73
N ALA A 786 -8.20 23.85 -14.90
CA ALA A 786 -6.74 23.73 -14.98
C ALA A 786 -6.28 22.28 -14.81
N TYR A 787 -6.85 21.57 -13.83
CA TYR A 787 -6.44 20.20 -13.53
C TYR A 787 -6.88 19.25 -14.64
N THR A 788 -8.10 19.45 -15.16
CA THR A 788 -8.61 18.65 -16.27
C THR A 788 -7.80 18.85 -17.55
N TYR A 789 -7.49 20.11 -17.89
CA TYR A 789 -6.61 20.43 -19.02
C TYR A 789 -5.19 19.89 -18.80
N ALA A 790 -4.67 19.93 -17.58
CA ALA A 790 -3.37 19.33 -17.27
C ALA A 790 -3.36 17.81 -17.46
N LEU A 791 -4.41 17.08 -17.06
CA LEU A 791 -4.52 15.64 -17.31
C LEU A 791 -4.58 15.31 -18.80
N ILE A 792 -5.37 16.07 -19.58
CA ILE A 792 -5.47 15.90 -21.04
C ILE A 792 -4.13 16.22 -21.71
N ALA A 793 -3.50 17.34 -21.33
CA ALA A 793 -2.17 17.74 -21.80
C ALA A 793 -1.13 16.67 -21.51
N ARG A 794 -1.13 16.13 -20.29
CA ARG A 794 -0.22 15.07 -19.84
C ARG A 794 -0.42 13.78 -20.63
N ALA A 795 -1.65 13.37 -20.90
CA ALA A 795 -1.94 12.17 -21.70
C ALA A 795 -1.41 12.31 -23.13
N TYR A 796 -1.62 13.46 -23.79
CA TYR A 796 -1.05 13.72 -25.11
C TYR A 796 0.49 13.84 -25.07
N ALA A 797 1.05 14.56 -24.09
CA ALA A 797 2.50 14.69 -23.93
C ALA A 797 3.18 13.34 -23.73
N TYR A 798 2.58 12.49 -22.88
CA TYR A 798 3.02 11.14 -22.62
C TYR A 798 2.95 10.25 -23.87
N LYS A 799 1.87 10.35 -24.66
CA LYS A 799 1.76 9.65 -25.93
C LYS A 799 2.86 10.10 -26.90
N ALA A 800 3.08 11.41 -27.02
CA ALA A 800 4.15 11.94 -27.87
C ALA A 800 5.52 11.39 -27.43
N TYR A 801 5.82 11.39 -26.14
CA TYR A 801 7.07 10.87 -25.60
C TYR A 801 7.23 9.37 -25.83
N SER A 802 6.31 8.57 -25.30
CA SER A 802 6.48 7.11 -25.16
C SER A 802 6.12 6.32 -26.42
N VAL A 803 5.14 6.79 -27.20
CA VAL A 803 4.60 6.06 -28.34
C VAL A 803 5.15 6.55 -29.66
N GLU A 804 5.50 7.84 -29.75
CA GLU A 804 5.90 8.48 -31.02
C GLU A 804 7.41 8.77 -31.07
N VAL A 805 7.94 9.57 -30.15
CA VAL A 805 9.31 10.11 -30.22
C VAL A 805 10.37 9.12 -29.72
N MET A 806 10.21 8.53 -28.52
CA MET A 806 11.22 7.63 -27.96
C MET A 806 11.49 6.38 -28.81
N PRO A 807 10.51 5.76 -29.48
CA PRO A 807 10.79 4.70 -30.44
C PRO A 807 11.74 5.15 -31.56
N LEU A 808 11.54 6.35 -32.12
CA LEU A 808 12.46 6.92 -33.13
C LEU A 808 13.87 7.14 -32.56
N VAL A 809 13.96 7.65 -31.32
CA VAL A 809 15.24 7.82 -30.60
C VAL A 809 15.93 6.46 -30.42
N ASN A 810 15.20 5.45 -29.96
CA ASN A 810 15.75 4.12 -29.69
C ASN A 810 16.19 3.42 -30.97
N ASP A 811 15.43 3.55 -32.06
CA ASP A 811 15.80 2.98 -33.36
C ASP A 811 17.05 3.67 -33.92
N ALA A 812 17.14 5.00 -33.80
CA ALA A 812 18.34 5.76 -34.16
C ALA A 812 19.55 5.43 -33.26
N ALA A 813 19.33 5.14 -31.98
CA ALA A 813 20.39 4.71 -31.07
C ALA A 813 20.90 3.29 -31.40
N ARG A 814 20.00 2.37 -31.74
CA ARG A 814 20.37 1.00 -32.15
C ARG A 814 21.10 0.99 -33.48
N SER A 815 20.68 1.80 -34.45
CA SER A 815 21.36 1.91 -35.73
C SER A 815 22.80 2.43 -35.59
N ILE A 816 23.03 3.40 -34.69
CA ILE A 816 24.36 3.99 -34.51
C ILE A 816 25.41 2.96 -34.04
N LEU A 817 25.02 2.04 -33.14
CA LEU A 817 25.92 1.05 -32.56
C LEU A 817 26.42 0.08 -33.63
N PHE A 818 25.51 -0.33 -34.52
CA PHE A 818 25.83 -1.16 -35.68
C PHE A 818 26.68 -0.39 -36.70
N MET A 819 26.35 0.88 -36.95
CA MET A 819 27.11 1.71 -37.90
C MET A 819 28.53 2.01 -37.41
N PHE A 820 28.77 2.16 -36.11
CA PHE A 820 30.14 2.31 -35.59
C PHE A 820 31.06 1.14 -35.94
N LEU A 821 30.55 -0.09 -35.85
CA LEU A 821 31.30 -1.29 -36.26
C LEU A 821 31.64 -1.23 -37.76
N ILE A 822 30.65 -0.89 -38.59
CA ILE A 822 30.84 -0.78 -40.05
C ILE A 822 31.79 0.36 -40.42
N ILE A 823 31.72 1.51 -39.75
CA ILE A 823 32.60 2.66 -40.01
C ILE A 823 34.07 2.30 -39.77
N ILE A 824 34.36 1.57 -38.68
CA ILE A 824 35.73 1.16 -38.36
C ILE A 824 36.23 0.14 -39.40
N LEU A 825 35.40 -0.85 -39.76
CA LEU A 825 35.72 -1.80 -40.82
C LEU A 825 35.92 -1.10 -42.17
N GLY A 826 35.05 -0.14 -42.51
CA GLY A 826 35.14 0.68 -43.71
C GLY A 826 36.42 1.49 -43.76
N GLY A 827 36.84 2.09 -42.65
CA GLY A 827 38.13 2.79 -42.52
C GLY A 827 39.32 1.86 -42.77
N PHE A 828 39.28 0.63 -42.27
CA PHE A 828 40.29 -0.40 -42.56
C PHE A 828 40.35 -0.74 -44.05
N PHE A 829 39.20 -0.92 -44.71
CA PHE A 829 39.15 -1.20 -46.15
C PHE A 829 39.65 -0.02 -46.99
N LEU A 830 39.25 1.19 -46.65
CA LEU A 830 39.66 2.38 -47.36
C LEU A 830 41.17 2.60 -47.23
N GLU A 831 41.73 2.39 -46.04
CA GLU A 831 43.18 2.42 -45.80
C GLU A 831 43.92 1.42 -46.69
N LYS A 832 43.43 0.17 -46.74
CA LYS A 832 44.00 -0.90 -47.58
C LYS A 832 43.99 -0.57 -49.07
N ILE A 833 42.92 0.07 -49.55
CA ILE A 833 42.72 0.41 -50.98
C ILE A 833 43.52 1.66 -51.39
N THR A 834 43.63 2.67 -50.52
CA THR A 834 44.15 3.99 -50.88
C THR A 834 45.58 4.27 -50.40
N VAL A 835 45.87 4.13 -49.10
CA VAL A 835 47.13 4.60 -48.49
C VAL A 835 48.16 3.47 -48.32
N HIS A 836 47.72 2.28 -47.91
CA HIS A 836 48.57 1.09 -47.73
C HIS A 836 49.78 1.32 -46.80
N SER A 837 49.52 1.88 -45.63
CA SER A 837 50.55 2.17 -44.63
C SER A 837 50.97 0.91 -43.88
N GLN A 838 52.21 0.87 -43.38
CA GLN A 838 52.72 -0.22 -42.54
C GLN A 838 53.03 0.24 -41.12
N GLY A 839 52.96 -0.68 -40.16
CA GLY A 839 53.21 -0.40 -38.75
C GLY A 839 52.25 0.63 -38.14
N PRO A 840 52.71 1.51 -37.23
CA PRO A 840 51.84 2.45 -36.51
C PRO A 840 51.17 3.49 -37.42
N LYS A 841 51.76 3.83 -38.57
CA LYS A 841 51.16 4.73 -39.57
C LYS A 841 49.85 4.18 -40.14
N ARG A 842 49.69 2.85 -40.14
CA ARG A 842 48.48 2.18 -40.57
C ARG A 842 47.30 2.44 -39.64
N LEU A 843 47.52 2.31 -38.35
CA LEU A 843 46.50 2.60 -37.35
C LEU A 843 46.07 4.07 -37.44
N ALA A 844 47.03 4.99 -37.61
CA ALA A 844 46.72 6.40 -37.83
C ALA A 844 45.85 6.64 -39.07
N ALA A 845 46.16 6.01 -40.21
CA ALA A 845 45.38 6.14 -41.44
C ALA A 845 43.94 5.59 -41.28
N ILE A 846 43.78 4.44 -40.62
CA ILE A 846 42.46 3.87 -40.30
C ILE A 846 41.66 4.83 -39.41
N SER A 847 42.29 5.37 -38.35
CA SER A 847 41.65 6.33 -37.45
C SER A 847 41.22 7.61 -38.18
N ILE A 848 42.02 8.10 -39.12
CA ILE A 848 41.66 9.28 -39.93
C ILE A 848 40.44 8.98 -40.81
N PHE A 849 40.42 7.85 -41.54
CA PHE A 849 39.28 7.52 -42.39
C PHE A 849 38.00 7.22 -41.59
N ALA A 850 38.12 6.50 -40.47
CA ALA A 850 37.01 6.30 -39.55
C ALA A 850 36.50 7.63 -39.01
N GLY A 851 37.39 8.57 -38.68
CA GLY A 851 37.03 9.93 -38.25
C GLY A 851 36.28 10.73 -39.33
N ILE A 852 36.70 10.64 -40.59
CA ILE A 852 35.99 11.28 -41.72
C ILE A 852 34.60 10.67 -41.91
N PHE A 853 34.49 9.34 -41.92
CA PHE A 853 33.18 8.67 -42.03
C PHE A 853 32.28 8.99 -40.85
N LEU A 854 32.83 9.06 -39.64
CA LEU A 854 32.09 9.45 -38.46
C LEU A 854 31.60 10.91 -38.56
N ALA A 855 32.40 11.83 -39.10
CA ALA A 855 31.99 13.22 -39.32
C ALA A 855 30.86 13.33 -40.35
N ILE A 856 30.97 12.62 -41.49
CA ILE A 856 29.92 12.58 -42.51
C ILE A 856 28.65 11.99 -41.92
N TYR A 857 28.75 10.83 -41.29
CA TYR A 857 27.62 10.15 -40.69
C TYR A 857 26.98 11.00 -39.58
N GLY A 858 27.78 11.66 -38.75
CA GLY A 858 27.33 12.58 -37.71
C GLY A 858 26.58 13.81 -38.23
N SER A 859 26.93 14.29 -39.43
CA SER A 859 26.22 15.42 -40.04
C SER A 859 24.83 15.04 -40.58
N ILE A 860 24.62 13.77 -40.93
CA ILE A 860 23.38 13.27 -41.57
C ILE A 860 22.46 12.59 -40.54
N HIS A 861 23.02 11.86 -39.59
CA HIS A 861 22.26 10.97 -38.72
C HIS A 861 21.73 11.69 -37.47
N PRO A 862 20.41 11.68 -37.20
CA PRO A 862 19.79 12.46 -36.11
C PRO A 862 20.24 12.03 -34.71
N ALA A 863 20.69 10.77 -34.53
CA ALA A 863 21.12 10.29 -33.22
C ALA A 863 22.27 11.10 -32.59
N PHE A 864 23.07 11.80 -33.39
CA PHE A 864 24.17 12.61 -32.86
C PHE A 864 23.70 13.89 -32.15
N GLY A 865 22.49 14.38 -32.44
CA GLY A 865 21.88 15.50 -31.73
C GLY A 865 21.09 15.07 -30.48
N VAL A 866 20.60 13.82 -30.46
CA VAL A 866 19.61 13.37 -29.46
C VAL A 866 20.18 12.45 -28.38
N MET A 867 21.24 11.69 -28.67
CA MET A 867 21.83 10.78 -27.68
C MET A 867 22.70 11.52 -26.67
N SER A 868 22.51 11.18 -25.39
CA SER A 868 23.22 11.81 -24.26
C SER A 868 24.72 11.53 -24.24
N ASN A 869 25.18 10.35 -24.68
CA ASN A 869 26.60 10.01 -24.71
C ASN A 869 26.95 9.07 -25.88
N ILE A 870 27.27 9.68 -27.01
CA ILE A 870 27.66 8.97 -28.25
C ILE A 870 29.02 8.29 -28.08
N SER A 871 29.92 8.87 -27.29
CA SER A 871 31.26 8.35 -27.03
C SER A 871 31.23 7.00 -26.34
N LEU A 872 30.30 6.78 -25.40
CA LEU A 872 30.14 5.49 -24.73
C LEU A 872 29.76 4.38 -25.73
N GLY A 873 28.85 4.67 -26.66
CA GLY A 873 28.49 3.74 -27.73
C GLY A 873 29.68 3.40 -28.62
N LEU A 874 30.50 4.40 -28.98
CA LEU A 874 31.72 4.20 -29.75
C LEU A 874 32.75 3.34 -29.01
N ILE A 875 32.99 3.62 -27.73
CA ILE A 875 33.89 2.83 -26.87
C ILE A 875 33.38 1.38 -26.76
N GLY A 876 32.07 1.19 -26.56
CA GLY A 876 31.44 -0.13 -26.52
C GLY A 876 31.67 -0.92 -27.82
N SER A 877 31.49 -0.29 -28.99
CA SER A 877 31.77 -0.92 -30.28
C SER A 877 33.26 -1.23 -30.48
N LEU A 878 34.17 -0.38 -29.99
CA LEU A 878 35.62 -0.64 -30.01
C LEU A 878 35.99 -1.85 -29.12
N ILE A 879 35.44 -1.91 -27.91
CA ILE A 879 35.62 -3.05 -27.01
C ILE A 879 35.08 -4.32 -27.65
N MET A 880 33.92 -4.26 -28.32
CA MET A 880 33.36 -5.39 -29.05
C MET A 880 34.29 -5.87 -30.17
N ILE A 881 34.91 -4.97 -30.95
CA ILE A 881 35.89 -5.34 -31.98
C ILE A 881 37.12 -6.00 -31.34
N ILE A 882 37.66 -5.43 -30.26
CA ILE A 882 38.80 -6.01 -29.54
C ILE A 882 38.44 -7.42 -29.06
N LEU A 883 37.25 -7.60 -28.50
CA LEU A 883 36.76 -8.90 -28.03
C LEU A 883 36.65 -9.91 -29.19
N ILE A 884 36.10 -9.51 -30.35
CA ILE A 884 36.04 -10.35 -31.55
C ILE A 884 37.44 -10.77 -31.99
N VAL A 885 38.41 -9.84 -32.04
CA VAL A 885 39.79 -10.14 -32.40
C VAL A 885 40.43 -11.12 -31.41
N VAL A 886 40.24 -10.92 -30.10
CA VAL A 886 40.72 -11.83 -29.06
C VAL A 886 40.12 -13.23 -29.22
N VAL A 887 38.82 -13.34 -29.49
CA VAL A 887 38.14 -14.62 -29.75
C VAL A 887 38.70 -15.30 -31.00
N VAL A 888 38.93 -14.56 -32.09
CA VAL A 888 39.53 -15.11 -33.33
C VAL A 888 40.94 -15.62 -33.08
N ILE A 889 41.77 -14.88 -32.34
CA ILE A 889 43.12 -15.31 -31.96
C ILE A 889 43.05 -16.58 -31.10
N LEU A 890 42.16 -16.61 -30.11
CA LEU A 890 41.99 -17.77 -29.23
C LEU A 890 41.51 -19.01 -30.01
N LEU A 891 40.59 -18.85 -30.96
CA LEU A 891 40.17 -19.92 -31.86
C LEU A 891 41.31 -20.37 -32.78
N SER A 892 42.15 -19.45 -33.26
CA SER A 892 43.32 -19.76 -34.09
C SER A 892 44.35 -20.59 -33.31
N GLU A 893 44.70 -20.15 -32.10
CA GLU A 893 45.60 -20.90 -31.20
C GLU A 893 45.00 -22.24 -30.80
N GLY A 894 43.68 -22.28 -30.53
CA GLY A 894 42.94 -23.52 -30.26
C GLY A 894 43.02 -24.51 -31.42
N GLU A 895 42.88 -24.04 -32.66
CA GLU A 895 43.07 -24.84 -33.86
C GLU A 895 44.52 -25.35 -34.00
N ASP A 896 45.51 -24.54 -33.68
CA ASP A 896 46.91 -24.95 -33.75
C ASP A 896 47.26 -25.97 -32.66
N VAL A 897 46.71 -25.83 -31.46
CA VAL A 897 46.78 -26.86 -30.40
C VAL A 897 46.07 -28.14 -30.85
N ARG A 898 44.86 -28.04 -31.41
CA ARG A 898 44.10 -29.18 -31.95
C ARG A 898 44.91 -29.92 -33.01
N LYS A 899 45.49 -29.21 -33.99
CA LYS A 899 46.39 -29.78 -35.00
C LYS A 899 47.60 -30.47 -34.39
N ASN A 900 48.20 -29.90 -33.33
CA ASN A 900 49.35 -30.49 -32.66
C ASN A 900 48.99 -31.79 -31.91
N ILE A 901 47.80 -31.86 -31.29
CA ILE A 901 47.29 -33.08 -30.66
C ILE A 901 46.94 -34.13 -31.72
N GLU A 902 46.24 -33.73 -32.78
CA GLU A 902 45.85 -34.59 -33.90
C GLU A 902 47.08 -35.23 -34.57
N ARG A 903 48.14 -34.44 -34.82
CA ARG A 903 49.42 -34.95 -35.33
C ARG A 903 50.08 -35.97 -34.40
N LYS A 904 49.95 -35.82 -33.07
CA LYS A 904 50.51 -36.76 -32.08
C LYS A 904 49.72 -38.06 -31.99
N VAL A 905 48.40 -38.02 -32.15
CA VAL A 905 47.51 -39.19 -31.98
C VAL A 905 47.32 -39.98 -33.28
N LEU A 906 47.20 -39.30 -34.42
CA LEU A 906 46.81 -39.91 -35.70
C LEU A 906 47.96 -40.03 -36.72
N GLY A 907 49.14 -39.46 -36.44
CA GLY A 907 50.29 -39.47 -37.35
C GLY A 907 50.14 -38.50 -38.53
N VAL A 908 51.25 -38.18 -39.21
CA VAL A 908 51.28 -37.15 -40.26
C VAL A 908 50.60 -37.65 -41.53
N HIS A 909 49.33 -37.34 -41.73
CA HIS A 909 48.61 -37.56 -43.00
C HIS A 909 48.06 -36.22 -43.53
N ARG A 910 48.52 -35.85 -44.73
CA ARG A 910 48.25 -34.66 -45.60
C ARG A 910 48.20 -33.28 -44.93
N VAL A 911 48.96 -32.34 -45.50
CA VAL A 911 48.88 -30.91 -45.18
C VAL A 911 47.52 -30.36 -45.63
N GLU A 912 46.58 -30.23 -44.70
CA GLU A 912 45.41 -29.40 -44.91
C GLU A 912 45.82 -27.93 -44.73
N VAL A 913 45.69 -27.16 -45.80
CA VAL A 913 45.88 -25.71 -45.77
C VAL A 913 44.75 -25.13 -44.91
N SER A 914 45.11 -24.37 -43.87
CA SER A 914 44.14 -23.65 -43.05
C SER A 914 43.21 -22.84 -43.95
N ARG A 915 41.91 -23.13 -43.89
CA ARG A 915 40.90 -22.38 -44.65
C ARG A 915 40.92 -20.89 -44.27
N LEU A 916 41.29 -20.58 -43.03
CA LEU A 916 41.47 -19.21 -42.54
C LEU A 916 42.67 -18.51 -43.20
N ASP A 917 43.83 -19.16 -43.28
CA ASP A 917 45.03 -18.56 -43.88
C ASP A 917 44.85 -18.33 -45.38
N THR A 918 44.23 -19.29 -46.07
CA THR A 918 43.90 -19.18 -47.50
C THR A 918 42.92 -18.02 -47.75
N THR A 919 41.92 -17.88 -46.87
CA THR A 919 40.96 -16.77 -46.94
C THR A 919 41.64 -15.44 -46.69
N MET A 920 42.52 -15.32 -45.68
CA MET A 920 43.25 -14.09 -45.38
C MET A 920 44.19 -13.67 -46.52
N ILE A 921 44.87 -14.63 -47.16
CA ILE A 921 45.71 -14.38 -48.34
C ILE A 921 44.86 -13.94 -49.53
N ALA A 922 43.77 -14.65 -49.84
CA ALA A 922 42.84 -14.30 -50.91
C ALA A 922 42.22 -12.90 -50.69
N PHE A 923 41.91 -12.57 -49.45
CA PHE A 923 41.38 -11.28 -49.05
C PHE A 923 42.40 -10.15 -49.23
N SER A 924 43.66 -10.39 -48.84
CA SER A 924 44.74 -9.43 -49.04
C SER A 924 45.03 -9.21 -50.52
N LEU A 925 45.14 -10.27 -51.33
CA LEU A 925 45.31 -10.16 -52.79
C LEU A 925 44.12 -9.46 -53.46
N GLY A 926 42.89 -9.78 -53.05
CA GLY A 926 41.67 -9.16 -53.57
C GLY A 926 41.67 -7.64 -53.38
N SER A 927 42.06 -7.16 -52.19
CA SER A 927 42.19 -5.73 -51.92
C SER A 927 43.26 -5.04 -52.79
N GLU A 928 44.33 -5.76 -53.14
CA GLU A 928 45.42 -5.25 -53.97
C GLU A 928 45.02 -5.14 -55.46
N TYR A 929 44.21 -6.07 -55.97
CA TYR A 929 43.70 -6.04 -57.34
C TYR A 929 42.73 -4.86 -57.59
N ILE A 930 41.94 -4.45 -56.59
CA ILE A 930 41.03 -3.30 -56.70
C ILE A 930 41.82 -2.01 -56.99
N ARG A 931 42.98 -1.85 -56.34
CA ARG A 931 43.85 -0.68 -56.52
C ARG A 931 44.48 -0.58 -57.91
N ARG A 932 44.81 -1.72 -58.53
CA ARG A 932 45.48 -1.75 -59.85
C ARG A 932 44.63 -1.15 -60.99
N ARG A 933 43.32 -0.97 -60.80
CA ARG A 933 42.39 -0.41 -61.80
C ARG A 933 41.48 0.66 -61.16
N PRO A 934 42.01 1.83 -60.77
CA PRO A 934 41.30 2.81 -59.96
C PRO A 934 40.04 3.35 -60.64
N LEU A 935 40.08 3.59 -61.96
CA LEU A 935 38.91 4.06 -62.73
C LEU A 935 37.76 3.04 -62.68
N ARG A 936 38.05 1.75 -62.88
CA ARG A 936 37.03 0.69 -62.83
C ARG A 936 36.46 0.54 -61.43
N ALA A 937 37.30 0.62 -60.40
CA ALA A 937 36.87 0.53 -59.00
C ALA A 937 35.94 1.71 -58.63
N ILE A 938 36.31 2.95 -58.99
CA ILE A 938 35.48 4.14 -58.74
C ILE A 938 34.13 4.01 -59.44
N LEU A 939 34.12 3.62 -60.72
CA LEU A 939 32.87 3.41 -61.45
C LEU A 939 31.99 2.33 -60.81
N MET A 940 32.56 1.20 -60.38
CA MET A 940 31.80 0.15 -59.68
C MET A 940 31.25 0.62 -58.33
N PHE A 941 32.03 1.39 -57.56
CA PHE A 941 31.55 1.97 -56.30
C PHE A 941 30.42 2.97 -56.55
N ILE A 942 30.55 3.86 -57.54
CA ILE A 942 29.49 4.79 -57.91
C ILE A 942 28.22 4.03 -58.31
N THR A 943 28.32 3.01 -59.16
CA THR A 943 27.14 2.23 -59.58
C THR A 943 26.49 1.50 -58.41
N MET A 944 27.29 0.90 -57.51
CA MET A 944 26.78 0.19 -56.35
C MET A 944 26.13 1.15 -55.35
N ILE A 945 26.75 2.30 -55.08
CA ILE A 945 26.20 3.36 -54.21
C ILE A 945 24.88 3.87 -54.80
N THR A 946 24.84 4.17 -56.11
CA THR A 946 23.64 4.68 -56.77
C THR A 946 22.51 3.63 -56.75
N MET A 947 22.83 2.35 -56.98
CA MET A 947 21.88 1.26 -56.90
C MET A 947 21.34 1.06 -55.48
N ILE A 948 22.21 1.05 -54.46
CA ILE A 948 21.80 0.94 -53.06
C ILE A 948 20.94 2.14 -52.67
N MET A 949 21.33 3.36 -53.08
CA MET A 949 20.56 4.58 -52.83
C MET A 949 19.18 4.52 -53.49
N ALA A 950 19.08 4.00 -54.72
CA ALA A 950 17.80 3.82 -55.40
C ALA A 950 16.91 2.79 -54.67
N ILE A 951 17.45 1.61 -54.35
CA ILE A 951 16.70 0.54 -53.66
C ILE A 951 16.23 1.00 -52.28
N THR A 952 17.09 1.67 -51.51
CA THR A 952 16.74 2.20 -50.18
C THR A 952 15.70 3.30 -50.26
N SER A 953 15.78 4.19 -51.26
CA SER A 953 14.75 5.22 -51.47
C SER A 953 13.39 4.61 -51.82
N PHE A 954 13.35 3.55 -52.64
CA PHE A 954 12.09 2.86 -53.00
C PHE A 954 11.49 2.02 -51.87
N THR A 955 12.28 1.59 -50.89
CA THR A 955 11.84 0.72 -49.78
C THR A 955 11.51 1.48 -48.50
N SER A 956 11.61 2.82 -48.51
CA SER A 956 11.27 3.67 -47.37
C SER A 956 9.75 3.64 -47.10
N LEU A 957 9.32 2.79 -46.16
CA LEU A 957 7.95 2.73 -45.66
C LEU A 957 7.78 3.73 -44.50
N THR A 958 6.83 4.66 -44.63
CA THR A 958 6.40 5.50 -43.50
C THR A 958 5.28 4.78 -42.76
N PRO A 959 5.48 4.28 -41.53
CA PRO A 959 4.43 3.62 -40.77
C PRO A 959 3.37 4.66 -40.35
N ALA A 960 2.17 4.59 -40.94
CA ALA A 960 1.02 5.37 -40.52
C ALA A 960 0.13 4.52 -39.58
N ARG A 961 -0.18 5.05 -38.39
CA ARG A 961 -1.12 4.41 -37.47
C ARG A 961 -2.53 4.96 -37.72
N ILE A 962 -3.43 4.10 -38.19
CA ILE A 962 -4.86 4.40 -38.31
C ILE A 962 -5.63 3.69 -37.20
N SER A 963 -6.54 4.41 -36.54
CA SER A 963 -7.49 3.81 -35.61
C SER A 963 -8.57 3.09 -36.40
N LEU A 964 -8.48 1.77 -36.46
CA LEU A 964 -9.53 0.95 -37.05
C LEU A 964 -10.66 0.76 -36.03
N PRO A 965 -11.92 1.07 -36.36
CA PRO A 965 -13.05 0.65 -35.53
C PRO A 965 -13.07 -0.88 -35.55
N VAL A 966 -12.84 -1.50 -34.39
CA VAL A 966 -13.10 -2.93 -34.25
C VAL A 966 -14.61 -3.12 -34.44
N ALA A 967 -14.99 -4.04 -35.32
CA ALA A 967 -16.37 -4.23 -35.75
C ALA A 967 -17.32 -4.38 -34.54
N LYS A 968 -18.47 -3.69 -34.62
CA LYS A 968 -19.59 -3.78 -33.69
C LYS A 968 -19.81 -5.23 -33.27
N TYR A 969 -19.70 -5.52 -31.98
CA TYR A 969 -20.40 -6.67 -31.42
C TYR A 969 -21.88 -6.49 -31.80
N GLY A 970 -22.52 -7.52 -32.35
CA GLY A 970 -23.84 -7.44 -32.98
C GLY A 970 -25.02 -7.21 -32.02
N PHE A 971 -24.85 -6.39 -30.99
CA PHE A 971 -25.85 -6.08 -29.98
C PHE A 971 -26.46 -4.71 -30.24
N THR A 972 -27.76 -4.61 -30.02
CA THR A 972 -28.50 -3.34 -30.02
C THR A 972 -28.70 -2.92 -28.56
N PRO A 973 -28.06 -1.83 -28.09
CA PRO A 973 -28.22 -1.39 -26.71
C PRO A 973 -29.65 -0.90 -26.48
N THR A 974 -30.17 -1.12 -25.27
CA THR A 974 -31.52 -0.71 -24.86
C THR A 974 -31.65 0.82 -24.83
N VAL A 975 -30.56 1.52 -24.52
CA VAL A 975 -30.46 2.98 -24.51
C VAL A 975 -29.40 3.44 -25.52
N ASN A 976 -29.59 4.62 -26.10
CA ASN A 976 -28.60 5.21 -27.01
C ASN A 976 -27.45 5.81 -26.20
N GLU A 977 -26.37 5.06 -26.04
CA GLU A 977 -25.28 5.36 -25.11
C GLU A 977 -23.89 5.31 -25.77
N ILE A 978 -22.91 5.91 -25.09
CA ILE A 978 -21.48 5.68 -25.32
C ILE A 978 -20.94 5.06 -24.04
N LEU A 979 -20.74 3.74 -24.05
CA LEU A 979 -20.18 3.03 -22.91
C LEU A 979 -18.66 3.19 -22.86
N VAL A 980 -18.16 3.80 -21.79
CA VAL A 980 -16.72 3.89 -21.50
C VAL A 980 -16.39 2.92 -20.39
N LYS A 981 -15.65 1.85 -20.71
CA LYS A 981 -15.34 0.76 -19.80
C LYS A 981 -14.00 0.13 -20.14
N LEU A 982 -13.23 -0.28 -19.13
CA LEU A 982 -12.00 -1.03 -19.31
C LEU A 982 -12.28 -2.53 -19.07
N GLY A 983 -12.10 -3.36 -20.10
CA GLY A 983 -12.41 -4.79 -20.00
C GLY A 983 -13.87 -5.04 -19.57
N ARG A 984 -14.06 -5.84 -18.50
CA ARG A 984 -15.39 -6.11 -17.89
C ARG A 984 -15.77 -5.14 -16.76
N GLY A 985 -14.99 -4.09 -16.50
CA GLY A 985 -15.23 -3.19 -15.36
C GLY A 985 -14.96 -3.85 -14.01
N VAL A 986 -14.10 -4.89 -14.01
CA VAL A 986 -13.68 -5.62 -12.82
C VAL A 986 -12.17 -5.49 -12.64
N PRO A 987 -11.66 -5.47 -11.40
CA PRO A 987 -10.23 -5.37 -11.14
C PRO A 987 -9.41 -6.48 -11.84
N PRO A 988 -8.22 -6.18 -12.39
CA PRO A 988 -7.47 -4.91 -12.30
C PRO A 988 -7.93 -3.83 -13.29
N ASN A 989 -8.89 -4.14 -14.17
CA ASN A 989 -9.33 -3.28 -15.26
C ASN A 989 -10.46 -2.35 -14.79
N ILE A 990 -10.13 -1.39 -13.93
CA ILE A 990 -11.05 -0.35 -13.45
C ILE A 990 -10.68 1.02 -14.02
N LEU A 991 -11.68 1.90 -14.16
CA LEU A 991 -11.48 3.30 -14.53
C LEU A 991 -11.28 4.15 -13.27
N SER A 992 -10.45 5.19 -13.36
CA SER A 992 -10.34 6.20 -12.29
C SER A 992 -11.55 7.13 -12.32
N ASP A 993 -11.93 7.62 -11.15
CA ASP A 993 -12.78 8.81 -10.97
C ASP A 993 -12.33 10.02 -11.83
N LYS A 994 -11.03 10.22 -12.03
CA LYS A 994 -10.45 11.27 -12.90
C LYS A 994 -10.94 11.22 -14.34
N VAL A 995 -11.38 10.04 -14.82
CA VAL A 995 -11.95 9.89 -16.16
C VAL A 995 -13.29 10.63 -16.26
N ILE A 996 -14.07 10.69 -15.18
CA ILE A 996 -15.37 11.36 -15.14
C ILE A 996 -15.18 12.85 -15.47
N THR A 997 -14.25 13.52 -14.78
CA THR A 997 -13.97 14.95 -15.00
C THR A 997 -13.51 15.26 -16.43
N ILE A 998 -12.72 14.36 -17.03
CA ILE A 998 -12.29 14.48 -18.43
C ILE A 998 -13.48 14.33 -19.37
N LEU A 999 -14.35 13.35 -19.13
CA LEU A 999 -15.54 13.10 -19.96
C LEU A 999 -16.54 14.25 -19.87
N GLU A 1000 -16.75 14.85 -18.70
CA GLU A 1000 -17.58 16.04 -18.52
C GLU A 1000 -17.10 17.20 -19.39
N THR A 1001 -15.78 17.40 -19.46
CA THR A 1001 -15.16 18.42 -20.31
C THR A 1001 -15.39 18.15 -21.80
N PHE A 1002 -15.33 16.88 -22.24
CA PHE A 1002 -15.63 16.51 -23.63
C PHE A 1002 -17.12 16.54 -23.95
N ALA A 1003 -17.97 16.23 -22.98
CA ALA A 1003 -19.42 16.23 -23.14
C ALA A 1003 -19.93 17.66 -23.40
N ALA A 1004 -19.36 18.67 -22.76
CA ALA A 1004 -19.64 20.10 -22.98
C ALA A 1004 -21.15 20.42 -23.08
N GLY A 1005 -21.96 19.77 -22.24
CA GLY A 1005 -23.42 19.90 -22.20
C GLY A 1005 -24.19 19.23 -23.35
N LYS A 1006 -23.51 18.53 -24.26
CA LYS A 1006 -24.14 17.77 -25.37
C LYS A 1006 -24.55 16.35 -24.97
N TYR A 1007 -23.92 15.79 -23.95
CA TYR A 1007 -24.16 14.46 -23.43
C TYR A 1007 -24.28 14.52 -21.90
N TYR A 1008 -25.09 13.63 -21.32
CA TYR A 1008 -25.05 13.36 -19.88
C TYR A 1008 -23.89 12.41 -19.58
N VAL A 1009 -23.13 12.68 -18.53
CA VAL A 1009 -22.11 11.77 -18.02
C VAL A 1009 -22.70 11.07 -16.81
N LEU A 1010 -22.95 9.77 -16.93
CA LEU A 1010 -23.61 8.95 -15.91
C LEU A 1010 -22.60 7.95 -15.33
N PRO A 1011 -21.85 8.32 -14.27
CA PRO A 1011 -20.90 7.41 -13.65
C PRO A 1011 -21.63 6.32 -12.85
N ARG A 1012 -21.19 5.08 -13.04
CA ARG A 1012 -21.69 3.90 -12.33
C ARG A 1012 -20.58 3.23 -11.53
N ALA A 1013 -20.86 2.86 -10.28
CA ALA A 1013 -19.92 2.18 -9.41
C ALA A 1013 -20.44 0.79 -9.00
N TRP A 1014 -19.60 -0.23 -9.15
CA TRP A 1014 -19.85 -1.57 -8.62
C TRP A 1014 -19.04 -1.76 -7.35
N VAL A 1015 -19.71 -1.96 -6.22
CA VAL A 1015 -19.06 -2.16 -4.92
C VAL A 1015 -19.27 -3.61 -4.51
N TYR A 1016 -18.20 -4.37 -4.31
CA TYR A 1016 -18.26 -5.78 -3.91
C TYR A 1016 -18.03 -5.95 -2.41
N GLY A 1017 -18.74 -6.89 -1.79
CA GLY A 1017 -18.58 -7.20 -0.36
C GLY A 1017 -17.21 -7.78 -0.02
N PRO A 1018 -16.79 -7.74 1.25
CA PRO A 1018 -15.64 -8.51 1.70
C PRO A 1018 -15.86 -10.02 1.49
N LEU A 1019 -14.77 -10.77 1.40
CA LEU A 1019 -14.85 -12.22 1.44
C LEU A 1019 -15.14 -12.65 2.88
N ASP A 1020 -16.38 -13.02 3.15
CA ASP A 1020 -16.75 -13.62 4.43
C ASP A 1020 -16.27 -15.08 4.41
N ARG A 1021 -15.30 -15.39 5.28
CA ARG A 1021 -14.71 -16.72 5.42
C ARG A 1021 -15.69 -17.75 5.98
N GLY A 1022 -16.64 -17.33 6.81
CA GLY A 1022 -17.71 -18.20 7.32
C GLY A 1022 -18.72 -18.57 6.24
N LEU A 1023 -19.02 -17.66 5.31
CA LEU A 1023 -19.92 -17.93 4.19
C LEU A 1023 -19.22 -18.56 3.00
N MET A 1024 -17.89 -18.43 2.91
CA MET A 1024 -17.13 -18.71 1.69
C MET A 1024 -17.83 -18.03 0.51
N ALA A 1025 -18.02 -16.72 0.62
CA ALA A 1025 -18.63 -15.92 -0.43
C ALA A 1025 -18.24 -14.45 -0.29
N VAL A 1026 -18.14 -13.77 -1.44
CA VAL A 1026 -18.08 -12.31 -1.51
C VAL A 1026 -19.48 -11.79 -1.24
N ALA A 1027 -19.71 -11.19 -0.08
CA ALA A 1027 -21.05 -10.72 0.30
C ALA A 1027 -21.02 -9.62 1.36
N PHE A 1028 -21.93 -8.66 1.21
CA PHE A 1028 -22.36 -7.79 2.29
C PHE A 1028 -23.43 -8.48 3.13
N VAL A 1029 -23.36 -8.28 4.44
CA VAL A 1029 -24.46 -8.62 5.34
C VAL A 1029 -25.36 -7.40 5.49
N VAL A 1030 -26.63 -7.59 5.17
CA VAL A 1030 -27.69 -6.58 5.26
C VAL A 1030 -28.52 -6.90 6.49
N LYS A 1031 -28.66 -5.96 7.41
CA LYS A 1031 -29.41 -6.14 8.67
C LYS A 1031 -30.63 -5.25 8.69
N SER A 1032 -31.76 -5.78 9.15
CA SER A 1032 -32.96 -4.98 9.45
C SER A 1032 -33.04 -4.60 10.93
N PRO A 1033 -33.75 -3.51 11.28
CA PRO A 1033 -34.01 -3.12 12.67
C PRO A 1033 -34.69 -4.23 13.48
N ALA A 1034 -35.46 -5.09 12.82
CA ALA A 1034 -36.12 -6.25 13.41
C ALA A 1034 -35.15 -7.44 13.70
N GLY A 1035 -33.85 -7.28 13.44
CA GLY A 1035 -32.83 -8.28 13.71
C GLY A 1035 -32.74 -9.40 12.68
N LYS A 1036 -33.37 -9.26 11.51
CA LYS A 1036 -33.21 -10.21 10.39
C LYS A 1036 -32.02 -9.83 9.52
N ASN A 1037 -31.32 -10.84 9.02
CA ASN A 1037 -30.13 -10.66 8.19
C ASN A 1037 -30.31 -11.33 6.82
N ALA A 1038 -29.79 -10.70 5.79
CA ALA A 1038 -29.67 -11.25 4.43
C ALA A 1038 -28.26 -10.98 3.88
N THR A 1039 -27.91 -11.58 2.75
CA THR A 1039 -26.62 -11.37 2.09
C THR A 1039 -26.78 -10.96 0.64
N VAL A 1040 -25.95 -10.01 0.19
CA VAL A 1040 -25.90 -9.57 -1.21
C VAL A 1040 -24.44 -9.48 -1.68
N PRO A 1041 -24.06 -10.05 -2.84
CA PRO A 1041 -22.68 -10.02 -3.32
C PRO A 1041 -22.13 -8.62 -3.64
N ALA A 1042 -22.98 -7.70 -4.09
CA ALA A 1042 -22.57 -6.38 -4.54
C ALA A 1042 -23.64 -5.31 -4.29
N LEU A 1043 -23.19 -4.05 -4.22
CA LEU A 1043 -24.02 -2.84 -4.26
C LEU A 1043 -23.77 -2.14 -5.60
N LEU A 1044 -24.82 -1.53 -6.15
CA LEU A 1044 -24.78 -0.78 -7.40
C LEU A 1044 -25.00 0.72 -7.11
N GLY A 1045 -23.93 1.51 -7.23
CA GLY A 1045 -24.01 2.96 -7.19
C GLY A 1045 -24.38 3.53 -8.56
N ILE A 1046 -25.46 4.30 -8.61
CA ILE A 1046 -26.02 4.93 -9.82
C ILE A 1046 -26.45 6.37 -9.51
N THR A 1047 -26.43 7.25 -10.50
CA THR A 1047 -26.94 8.62 -10.33
C THR A 1047 -28.48 8.66 -10.40
N PRO A 1048 -29.13 9.69 -9.83
CA PRO A 1048 -30.57 9.88 -9.95
C PRO A 1048 -31.06 9.92 -11.41
N GLU A 1049 -30.29 10.54 -12.30
CA GLU A 1049 -30.62 10.65 -13.73
C GLU A 1049 -30.57 9.29 -14.43
N GLU A 1050 -29.57 8.46 -14.10
CA GLU A 1050 -29.48 7.09 -14.60
C GLU A 1050 -30.61 6.22 -14.05
N PHE A 1051 -30.93 6.37 -12.76
CA PHE A 1051 -32.05 5.69 -12.12
C PHE A 1051 -33.37 5.99 -12.83
N ASP A 1052 -33.63 7.27 -13.11
CA ASP A 1052 -34.84 7.74 -13.79
C ASP A 1052 -34.94 7.23 -15.23
N LEU A 1053 -33.80 7.12 -15.93
CA LEU A 1053 -33.73 6.65 -17.31
C LEU A 1053 -33.93 5.13 -17.43
N ILE A 1054 -33.31 4.35 -16.52
CA ILE A 1054 -33.14 2.89 -16.68
C ILE A 1054 -34.05 2.08 -15.75
N TYR A 1055 -34.20 2.49 -14.48
CA TYR A 1055 -34.74 1.64 -13.41
C TYR A 1055 -36.13 2.05 -12.91
N LYS A 1056 -36.52 3.32 -13.08
CA LYS A 1056 -37.77 3.88 -12.56
C LYS A 1056 -39.02 3.09 -12.93
N ASN A 1057 -39.13 2.68 -14.20
CA ASN A 1057 -40.31 1.95 -14.69
C ASN A 1057 -40.49 0.56 -14.07
N ALA A 1058 -39.42 -0.03 -13.53
CA ALA A 1058 -39.44 -1.34 -12.87
C ALA A 1058 -39.52 -1.25 -11.33
N THR A 1059 -39.49 -0.03 -10.77
CA THR A 1059 -39.40 0.21 -9.33
C THR A 1059 -40.68 0.85 -8.78
N LEU A 1060 -41.20 0.30 -7.70
CA LEU A 1060 -42.26 0.90 -6.90
C LEU A 1060 -41.65 1.82 -5.83
N GLY A 1061 -42.08 3.08 -5.75
CA GLY A 1061 -41.57 4.07 -4.78
C GLY A 1061 -40.89 5.25 -5.47
N SER A 1062 -40.27 6.12 -4.68
CA SER A 1062 -39.56 7.30 -5.21
C SER A 1062 -38.17 6.98 -5.74
N GLY A 1063 -37.59 5.85 -5.33
CA GLY A 1063 -36.25 5.43 -5.77
C GLY A 1063 -35.14 6.38 -5.34
N ILE A 1064 -34.14 6.58 -6.18
CA ILE A 1064 -32.97 7.43 -5.90
C ILE A 1064 -33.26 8.85 -6.38
N LEU A 1065 -33.53 9.76 -5.43
CA LEU A 1065 -33.91 11.15 -5.70
C LEU A 1065 -32.74 12.15 -5.63
N LEU A 1066 -31.71 11.86 -4.84
CA LEU A 1066 -30.62 12.77 -4.52
C LEU A 1066 -29.29 12.01 -4.56
N GLU A 1067 -28.26 12.60 -5.16
CA GLU A 1067 -26.93 11.99 -5.31
C GLU A 1067 -26.23 11.68 -3.97
N ASN A 1068 -26.58 12.39 -2.89
CA ASN A 1068 -25.89 12.28 -1.59
C ASN A 1068 -26.81 11.83 -0.44
N ALA A 1069 -27.93 11.19 -0.76
CA ALA A 1069 -28.79 10.60 0.26
C ALA A 1069 -28.48 9.10 0.40
N ASN A 1070 -28.45 8.58 1.62
CA ASN A 1070 -28.33 7.15 1.88
C ASN A 1070 -29.66 6.43 1.55
N HIS A 1071 -30.06 6.45 0.29
CA HIS A 1071 -31.23 5.76 -0.21
C HIS A 1071 -30.84 4.40 -0.76
N ALA A 1072 -31.64 3.38 -0.47
CA ALA A 1072 -31.48 2.04 -1.02
C ALA A 1072 -32.73 1.63 -1.81
N VAL A 1073 -32.50 0.98 -2.94
CA VAL A 1073 -33.54 0.33 -3.73
C VAL A 1073 -33.27 -1.16 -3.66
N ILE A 1074 -34.25 -1.96 -3.23
CA ILE A 1074 -34.04 -3.40 -3.04
C ILE A 1074 -35.06 -4.21 -3.83
N SER A 1075 -34.72 -5.46 -4.14
CA SER A 1075 -35.70 -6.39 -4.72
C SER A 1075 -36.82 -6.71 -3.73
N LYS A 1076 -38.03 -6.95 -4.23
CA LYS A 1076 -39.17 -7.37 -3.40
C LYS A 1076 -38.89 -8.64 -2.59
N SER A 1077 -38.12 -9.58 -3.14
CA SER A 1077 -37.71 -10.79 -2.43
C SER A 1077 -36.78 -10.48 -1.25
N LEU A 1078 -35.82 -9.56 -1.42
CA LEU A 1078 -34.94 -9.13 -0.34
C LEU A 1078 -35.72 -8.39 0.76
N ALA A 1079 -36.66 -7.54 0.39
CA ALA A 1079 -37.55 -6.84 1.33
C ALA A 1079 -38.39 -7.83 2.17
N GLN A 1080 -38.94 -8.87 1.54
CA GLN A 1080 -39.67 -9.94 2.24
C GLN A 1080 -38.77 -10.70 3.22
N ASN A 1081 -37.56 -11.06 2.82
CA ASN A 1081 -36.59 -11.77 3.66
C ASN A 1081 -36.19 -10.95 4.90
N LEU A 1082 -35.95 -9.65 4.71
CA LEU A 1082 -35.60 -8.71 5.79
C LEU A 1082 -36.82 -8.26 6.62
N SER A 1083 -38.03 -8.48 6.10
CA SER A 1083 -39.30 -7.99 6.64
C SER A 1083 -39.32 -6.47 6.79
N VAL A 1084 -38.93 -5.78 5.72
CA VAL A 1084 -38.90 -4.32 5.60
C VAL A 1084 -39.76 -3.84 4.43
N THR A 1085 -40.19 -2.58 4.51
CA THR A 1085 -41.03 -1.87 3.55
C THR A 1085 -40.43 -0.52 3.17
N ILE A 1086 -41.05 0.19 2.22
CA ILE A 1086 -40.60 1.53 1.83
C ILE A 1086 -40.74 2.48 3.02
N GLY A 1087 -39.66 3.19 3.35
CA GLY A 1087 -39.53 4.07 4.51
C GLY A 1087 -38.80 3.44 5.70
N ASP A 1088 -38.62 2.12 5.71
CA ASP A 1088 -37.84 1.44 6.73
C ASP A 1088 -36.33 1.58 6.45
N THR A 1089 -35.55 1.45 7.51
CA THR A 1089 -34.09 1.50 7.46
C THR A 1089 -33.49 0.10 7.30
N ILE A 1090 -32.39 -0.02 6.55
CA ILE A 1090 -31.50 -1.18 6.53
C ILE A 1090 -30.06 -0.77 6.85
N TYR A 1091 -29.27 -1.70 7.39
CA TYR A 1091 -27.86 -1.48 7.70
C TYR A 1091 -26.97 -2.34 6.81
N ILE A 1092 -26.02 -1.72 6.13
CA ILE A 1092 -25.08 -2.38 5.21
C ILE A 1092 -23.68 -1.86 5.52
N ALA A 1093 -22.73 -2.76 5.78
CA ALA A 1093 -21.33 -2.42 6.06
C ALA A 1093 -21.12 -1.38 7.19
N GLY A 1094 -22.04 -1.30 8.16
CA GLY A 1094 -21.98 -0.35 9.28
C GLY A 1094 -22.70 0.98 9.03
N GLU A 1095 -23.14 1.23 7.80
CA GLU A 1095 -23.86 2.42 7.37
C GLU A 1095 -25.36 2.19 7.34
N GLU A 1096 -26.11 3.27 7.53
CA GLU A 1096 -27.57 3.30 7.56
C GLU A 1096 -28.13 3.77 6.22
N TYR A 1097 -29.06 3.00 5.64
CA TYR A 1097 -29.75 3.33 4.39
C TYR A 1097 -31.27 3.27 4.57
N ILE A 1098 -31.99 4.23 3.98
CA ILE A 1098 -33.45 4.28 3.95
C ILE A 1098 -33.93 3.59 2.68
N VAL A 1099 -34.84 2.62 2.80
CA VAL A 1099 -35.43 1.94 1.65
C VAL A 1099 -36.45 2.86 0.98
N THR A 1100 -36.15 3.39 -0.20
CA THR A 1100 -37.01 4.34 -0.93
C THR A 1100 -37.68 3.73 -2.16
N GLY A 1101 -37.28 2.53 -2.57
CA GLY A 1101 -37.86 1.83 -3.71
C GLY A 1101 -37.77 0.31 -3.62
N LEU A 1102 -38.75 -0.37 -4.21
CA LEU A 1102 -38.80 -1.83 -4.35
C LEU A 1102 -38.91 -2.21 -5.82
N ILE A 1103 -37.97 -3.01 -6.34
CA ILE A 1103 -38.05 -3.51 -7.71
C ILE A 1103 -39.08 -4.66 -7.76
N ASP A 1104 -40.21 -4.43 -8.44
CA ASP A 1104 -41.33 -5.37 -8.55
C ASP A 1104 -41.26 -6.21 -9.85
N TYR A 1105 -40.52 -5.73 -10.86
CA TYR A 1105 -40.33 -6.42 -12.15
C TYR A 1105 -38.85 -6.72 -12.45
N PRO A 1106 -38.17 -7.64 -11.73
CA PRO A 1106 -36.76 -7.96 -11.94
C PRO A 1106 -36.39 -8.32 -13.38
N GLN A 1107 -37.27 -9.04 -14.09
CA GLN A 1107 -37.06 -9.46 -15.48
C GLN A 1107 -36.91 -8.27 -16.45
N ALA A 1108 -37.58 -7.14 -16.17
CA ALA A 1108 -37.46 -5.95 -17.00
C ALA A 1108 -36.03 -5.39 -16.92
N VAL A 1109 -35.45 -5.34 -15.72
CA VAL A 1109 -34.08 -4.88 -15.49
C VAL A 1109 -33.05 -5.86 -16.05
N GLU A 1110 -33.26 -7.17 -15.89
CA GLU A 1110 -32.36 -8.21 -16.40
C GLU A 1110 -32.35 -8.30 -17.93
N SER A 1111 -33.37 -7.77 -18.61
CA SER A 1111 -33.43 -7.72 -20.08
C SER A 1111 -32.68 -6.54 -20.71
N ILE A 1112 -32.23 -5.58 -19.89
CA ILE A 1112 -31.51 -4.38 -20.34
C ILE A 1112 -30.12 -4.82 -20.83
N THR A 1113 -29.76 -4.37 -22.03
CA THR A 1113 -28.48 -4.68 -22.67
C THR A 1113 -27.74 -3.39 -23.00
N GLU A 1114 -26.49 -3.30 -22.57
CA GLU A 1114 -25.59 -2.17 -22.87
C GLU A 1114 -24.84 -2.37 -24.19
N ALA A 1115 -24.05 -1.39 -24.60
CA ALA A 1115 -23.29 -1.40 -25.85
C ALA A 1115 -22.23 -2.52 -25.93
N ASP A 1116 -21.86 -3.13 -24.80
CA ASP A 1116 -20.96 -4.30 -24.73
C ASP A 1116 -21.71 -5.65 -24.79
N GLY A 1117 -23.05 -5.65 -24.85
CA GLY A 1117 -23.89 -6.84 -24.89
C GLY A 1117 -24.22 -7.45 -23.52
N PHE A 1118 -23.84 -6.81 -22.41
CA PHE A 1118 -24.15 -7.27 -21.05
C PHE A 1118 -25.20 -6.41 -20.36
N THR A 1119 -25.74 -6.90 -19.25
CA THR A 1119 -26.64 -6.10 -18.40
C THR A 1119 -25.85 -5.04 -17.62
N PRO A 1120 -26.48 -3.95 -17.17
CA PRO A 1120 -25.83 -2.92 -16.38
C PRO A 1120 -25.46 -3.35 -14.94
N LEU A 1121 -25.93 -4.53 -14.51
CA LEU A 1121 -25.73 -5.09 -13.18
C LEU A 1121 -24.27 -5.52 -12.95
N PRO A 1122 -23.78 -5.57 -11.71
CA PRO A 1122 -22.39 -5.97 -11.43
C PRO A 1122 -22.05 -7.36 -11.95
N ALA A 1123 -20.81 -7.54 -12.41
CA ALA A 1123 -20.32 -8.86 -12.83
C ALA A 1123 -20.33 -9.86 -11.65
N ASN A 1124 -20.67 -11.13 -11.88
CA ASN A 1124 -20.72 -12.11 -10.81
C ASN A 1124 -19.31 -12.42 -10.27
N PRO A 1125 -19.01 -12.13 -8.99
CA PRO A 1125 -17.67 -12.24 -8.45
C PRO A 1125 -17.11 -13.67 -8.49
N ALA A 1126 -17.96 -14.71 -8.51
CA ALA A 1126 -17.55 -16.13 -8.54
C ALA A 1126 -16.79 -16.54 -9.83
N PHE A 1127 -16.87 -15.71 -10.89
CA PHE A 1127 -16.21 -15.97 -12.17
C PHE A 1127 -14.89 -15.20 -12.36
N PHE A 1128 -14.51 -14.33 -11.40
CA PHE A 1128 -13.32 -13.51 -11.50
C PHE A 1128 -12.42 -13.75 -10.28
N ALA A 1129 -11.24 -14.34 -10.50
CA ALA A 1129 -10.30 -14.69 -9.42
C ALA A 1129 -9.95 -13.49 -8.52
N THR A 1130 -9.83 -12.30 -9.10
CA THR A 1130 -9.56 -11.05 -8.38
C THR A 1130 -10.71 -10.63 -7.45
N LEU A 1131 -11.95 -11.00 -7.78
CA LEU A 1131 -13.12 -10.72 -6.96
C LEU A 1131 -13.40 -11.84 -5.95
N SER A 1132 -13.39 -13.10 -6.39
CA SER A 1132 -13.67 -14.29 -5.56
C SER A 1132 -12.55 -14.67 -4.60
N LYS A 1133 -11.31 -14.23 -4.86
CA LYS A 1133 -10.09 -14.58 -4.11
C LYS A 1133 -9.86 -16.11 -4.14
N ASP A 1134 -9.23 -16.68 -3.11
CA ASP A 1134 -8.87 -18.11 -2.92
C ASP A 1134 -10.02 -19.13 -3.11
N GLN A 1135 -11.23 -18.68 -3.42
CA GLN A 1135 -12.28 -19.56 -3.92
C GLN A 1135 -11.92 -20.03 -5.33
N ALA A 1136 -12.08 -21.34 -5.57
CA ALA A 1136 -11.97 -21.90 -6.91
C ALA A 1136 -12.94 -21.15 -7.84
N VAL A 1137 -12.38 -20.38 -8.78
CA VAL A 1137 -13.17 -19.78 -9.85
C VAL A 1137 -13.85 -20.93 -10.58
N ALA A 1138 -15.17 -20.87 -10.73
CA ALA A 1138 -15.90 -21.82 -11.55
C ALA A 1138 -15.54 -21.56 -13.02
N ALA A 1139 -14.36 -22.00 -13.44
CA ALA A 1139 -13.92 -21.97 -14.82
C ALA A 1139 -14.71 -23.04 -15.60
N GLN A 1140 -15.97 -22.74 -15.92
CA GLN A 1140 -16.66 -23.46 -16.98
C GLN A 1140 -15.99 -23.05 -18.29
N ALA A 1141 -15.09 -23.90 -18.78
CA ALA A 1141 -14.40 -23.71 -20.04
C ALA A 1141 -15.42 -23.41 -21.16
N GLY A 1142 -15.41 -22.17 -21.67
CA GLY A 1142 -16.25 -21.73 -22.78
C GLY A 1142 -17.51 -20.91 -22.41
N ALA A 1143 -17.85 -20.72 -21.13
CA ALA A 1143 -18.98 -19.88 -20.74
C ALA A 1143 -18.56 -18.41 -20.53
N THR A 1144 -19.27 -17.47 -21.16
CA THR A 1144 -19.09 -16.03 -20.90
C THR A 1144 -19.53 -15.72 -19.46
N PRO A 1145 -18.67 -15.09 -18.62
CA PRO A 1145 -19.02 -14.80 -17.22
C PRO A 1145 -20.30 -13.95 -17.11
N PRO A 1146 -21.34 -14.42 -16.40
CA PRO A 1146 -22.60 -13.68 -16.26
C PRO A 1146 -22.48 -12.49 -15.30
N ASN A 1147 -23.43 -11.56 -15.41
CA ASN A 1147 -23.65 -10.53 -14.40
C ASN A 1147 -24.60 -11.07 -13.30
N LEU A 1148 -24.63 -10.42 -12.15
CA LEU A 1148 -25.55 -10.73 -11.06
C LEU A 1148 -27.00 -10.43 -11.49
N GLY A 1149 -27.95 -11.19 -10.94
CA GLY A 1149 -29.37 -10.89 -11.04
C GLY A 1149 -29.80 -9.84 -10.02
N VAL A 1150 -30.96 -9.21 -10.26
CA VAL A 1150 -31.46 -8.08 -9.44
C VAL A 1150 -31.69 -8.48 -7.97
N SER A 1151 -32.02 -9.75 -7.70
CA SER A 1151 -32.21 -10.26 -6.35
C SER A 1151 -30.93 -10.29 -5.51
N SER A 1152 -29.76 -10.15 -6.15
CA SER A 1152 -28.43 -10.25 -5.55
C SER A 1152 -27.71 -8.90 -5.48
N VAL A 1153 -28.41 -7.80 -5.76
CA VAL A 1153 -27.85 -6.44 -5.81
C VAL A 1153 -28.79 -5.50 -5.04
N ILE A 1154 -28.20 -4.49 -4.40
CA ILE A 1154 -28.88 -3.34 -3.80
C ILE A 1154 -28.48 -2.10 -4.57
#